data_AF-A0A5J6J062-F1
#
_entry.id   AF-A0A5J6J062-F1
#
_cell.length_a   1.000
_cell.length_b   1.000
_cell.length_c   1.000
_cell.angle_alpha   90.00
_cell.angle_beta   90.00
_cell.angle_gamma   90.00
#
_symmetry.space_group_name_H-M   'P 1'
#
loop_
_entity.id
_entity.type
_entity.pdbx_description
1 polymer ?
#
loop_
_entity_poly.entity_id
_entity_poly.type
_entity_poly.pdbx_seq_one_letter_code
_entity_poly.pdbx_strand_id
1 'polypeptide(L)'
;MTDVWSRRAFLSAAGGGALLLGAPAARAGAAPHEEVHDALRAVWRGLCLGGDIPAAAEPFRSRLADLGALSGGWRSTMAPAAGSLWPDLGYGGDPEMMMQSYYRLRTMAEAYVRPGTGLTGDAGLLSALLTGLDHLHADVYHAGQVRYGNWYCWQIGAPQALLDLCVLLYEELPASRPADFCAAVDHFVPDSVVGSYTGTSTGANRVDLCRVLALRGVVGGDSAKIALARDALTPVFPYVTAGDGLYRDGSFVQHTWVPYTGTYGAVLLGGLGMLFALLKGTAWQVTDPGAQIVFDAVERAWAPFLFNGLVMDAVSGRAVSRGLMVADPRQVQQDDHGRGHALLAAILLLAEGASGPERTRWRGLVKGWMARDYYSRPLADTALALSSLARLAEVESDPSVTALPEPVGHRLFASMDRATHRRPGWAASLSMASKRIAHYETGNGENLRGWHTGSGMLSWWGDSFGNGQYSDAFWPTVDPYRLPGTTVSRKVLADGAGGDWGASRPDAAWVGGTTDGEFASLGQHLRGLGSTLTARKSWFLLDDTIVCLGAGIRCSDGTAVETVVDNRNLGAAGTHALTVGGALQPAALGWSAAFPSPGWAHLAGFGGYVMAGSGSFKVLREARTGRWSEINRGGSATALTRRYLTLWYDHGTDPAGAAYVHQMMPGATAARTAARAAATGWLSVLANSETAQGVSVPSLGFTGVNFWQAGSAGPLEAGAPCSVTVRERPDGTAAVCVADPARVLTSLTLVWNRPVAAVLSRPPSLVSEATGARLRLQFGSLTTAAGAGQEVVVRLG
;
A
#
# COMPACT_ATOMS: atom_id res chain seq x y z
N MET A 1 2.39 51.78 -1.13
CA MET A 1 2.28 52.75 -2.23
C MET A 1 1.11 52.31 -3.08
N THR A 2 0.17 53.24 -3.21
CA THR A 2 -1.05 53.25 -4.02
C THR A 2 -0.70 53.00 -5.50
N ASP A 3 -1.52 52.40 -6.35
CA ASP A 3 -2.80 52.96 -6.80
C ASP A 3 -3.75 51.94 -7.44
N VAL A 4 -5.02 52.35 -7.41
CA VAL A 4 -6.23 51.70 -7.89
C VAL A 4 -6.62 52.34 -9.25
N TRP A 5 -7.39 51.60 -10.09
CA TRP A 5 -8.39 52.04 -11.11
C TRP A 5 -8.19 51.35 -12.48
N SER A 6 -9.21 51.05 -13.30
CA SER A 6 -10.67 50.95 -13.14
C SER A 6 -11.29 50.32 -14.41
N ARG A 7 -12.56 49.93 -14.31
CA ARG A 7 -13.47 49.50 -15.38
C ARG A 7 -13.79 50.66 -16.34
N ARG A 8 -13.54 50.51 -17.66
CA ARG A 8 -14.34 50.98 -18.83
C ARG A 8 -13.47 51.36 -20.04
N ALA A 9 -13.42 50.46 -21.01
CA ALA A 9 -13.33 50.67 -22.46
C ALA A 9 -13.36 49.25 -23.05
N PHE A 10 -14.26 48.83 -23.93
CA PHE A 10 -14.55 49.44 -25.21
C PHE A 10 -15.83 48.79 -25.79
N LEU A 11 -16.82 49.60 -26.14
CA LEU A 11 -17.98 49.22 -26.94
C LEU A 11 -18.10 50.21 -28.10
N SER A 12 -18.63 49.72 -29.22
CA SER A 12 -18.99 50.40 -30.50
C SER A 12 -17.97 50.18 -31.63
N ALA A 13 -18.31 49.73 -32.84
CA ALA A 13 -19.60 49.38 -33.45
C ALA A 13 -19.41 48.57 -34.75
N ALA A 14 -20.42 47.72 -35.05
CA ALA A 14 -21.03 47.32 -36.34
C ALA A 14 -20.13 46.92 -37.55
N GLY A 15 -20.42 45.86 -38.33
CA GLY A 15 -21.59 45.00 -38.40
C GLY A 15 -21.48 43.98 -39.55
N GLY A 16 -22.47 43.07 -39.62
CA GLY A 16 -22.67 42.03 -40.65
C GLY A 16 -22.31 40.64 -40.11
N GLY A 17 -23.21 39.70 -39.80
CA GLY A 17 -24.59 39.49 -40.24
C GLY A 17 -24.67 38.16 -41.00
N ALA A 18 -24.81 37.03 -40.30
CA ALA A 18 -25.29 35.76 -40.87
C ALA A 18 -25.75 34.77 -39.76
N LEU A 19 -27.07 34.67 -39.62
CA LEU A 19 -27.89 33.48 -39.35
C LEU A 19 -27.49 32.54 -38.19
N LEU A 20 -28.08 32.82 -37.04
CA LEU A 20 -28.39 31.85 -35.97
C LEU A 20 -29.53 30.93 -36.43
N LEU A 21 -29.22 29.66 -36.68
CA LEU A 21 -30.19 28.58 -36.55
C LEU A 21 -30.10 28.05 -35.12
N GLY A 22 -31.12 28.37 -34.31
CA GLY A 22 -31.27 27.84 -32.98
C GLY A 22 -31.44 26.32 -33.03
N ALA A 23 -30.54 25.59 -32.40
CA ALA A 23 -30.81 24.22 -32.00
C ALA A 23 -31.91 24.28 -30.93
N PRO A 24 -32.97 23.47 -31.03
CA PRO A 24 -33.98 23.45 -29.99
C PRO A 24 -33.32 22.90 -28.72
N ALA A 25 -33.58 23.55 -27.59
CA ALA A 25 -33.42 22.92 -26.29
C ALA A 25 -34.27 21.65 -26.32
N ALA A 26 -33.64 20.50 -26.57
CA ALA A 26 -34.27 19.22 -26.42
C ALA A 26 -34.70 19.13 -24.96
N ARG A 27 -36.02 19.18 -24.74
CA ARG A 27 -36.61 18.63 -23.53
C ARG A 27 -36.00 17.24 -23.37
N ALA A 28 -35.27 17.02 -22.29
CA ALA A 28 -34.85 15.69 -21.86
C ALA A 28 -36.12 14.88 -21.57
N GLY A 29 -36.71 14.30 -22.62
CA GLY A 29 -37.55 13.13 -22.45
C GLY A 29 -36.63 12.03 -21.94
N ALA A 30 -37.00 11.38 -20.85
CA ALA A 30 -36.30 10.19 -20.40
C ALA A 30 -36.24 9.22 -21.59
N ALA A 31 -35.03 8.83 -21.99
CA ALA A 31 -34.86 7.74 -22.94
C ALA A 31 -35.61 6.51 -22.42
N PRO A 32 -36.23 5.68 -23.29
CA PRO A 32 -36.80 4.40 -22.90
C PRO A 32 -35.84 3.63 -21.98
N HIS A 33 -36.39 2.92 -20.99
CA HIS A 33 -35.57 2.18 -20.02
C HIS A 33 -34.55 1.24 -20.70
N GLU A 34 -34.89 0.64 -21.85
CA GLU A 34 -34.01 -0.23 -22.61
C GLU A 34 -32.76 0.51 -23.15
N GLU A 35 -32.93 1.69 -23.75
CA GLU A 35 -31.82 2.52 -24.28
C GLU A 35 -30.81 2.92 -23.20
N VAL A 36 -31.26 3.07 -21.94
CA VAL A 36 -30.40 3.45 -20.81
C VAL A 36 -29.50 2.29 -20.37
N HIS A 37 -30.02 1.07 -20.32
CA HIS A 37 -29.21 -0.11 -19.95
C HIS A 37 -28.21 -0.46 -21.05
N ASP A 38 -28.58 -0.25 -22.32
CA ASP A 38 -27.70 -0.44 -23.47
C ASP A 38 -26.50 0.52 -23.43
N ALA A 39 -26.75 1.80 -23.11
CA ALA A 39 -25.69 2.79 -22.92
C ALA A 39 -24.75 2.39 -21.77
N LEU A 40 -25.28 1.91 -20.65
CA LEU A 40 -24.49 1.43 -19.52
C LEU A 40 -23.64 0.19 -19.89
N ARG A 41 -24.17 -0.75 -20.68
CA ARG A 41 -23.40 -1.89 -21.20
C ARG A 41 -22.26 -1.42 -22.10
N ALA A 42 -22.50 -0.44 -22.97
CA ALA A 42 -21.47 0.14 -23.83
C ALA A 42 -20.35 0.80 -23.02
N VAL A 43 -20.68 1.57 -21.98
CA VAL A 43 -19.69 2.16 -21.05
C VAL A 43 -18.88 1.06 -20.37
N TRP A 44 -19.54 0.05 -19.79
CA TRP A 44 -18.85 -1.05 -19.13
C TRP A 44 -17.92 -1.82 -20.07
N ARG A 45 -18.38 -2.10 -21.30
CA ARG A 45 -17.56 -2.71 -22.35
C ARG A 45 -16.31 -1.86 -22.63
N GLY A 46 -16.46 -0.54 -22.73
CA GLY A 46 -15.35 0.39 -22.90
C GLY A 46 -14.33 0.32 -21.75
N LEU A 47 -14.81 0.25 -20.50
CA LEU A 47 -13.95 0.12 -19.31
C LEU A 47 -13.19 -1.21 -19.27
N CYS A 48 -13.86 -2.33 -19.59
CA CYS A 48 -13.22 -3.64 -19.69
C CYS A 48 -12.16 -3.68 -20.78
N LEU A 49 -12.46 -3.09 -21.94
CA LEU A 49 -11.59 -3.17 -23.12
C LEU A 49 -10.50 -2.09 -23.13
N GLY A 50 -10.66 -0.98 -22.40
CA GLY A 50 -9.74 0.15 -22.43
C GLY A 50 -9.91 1.03 -23.66
N GLY A 51 -11.13 1.11 -24.21
CA GLY A 51 -11.42 1.84 -25.45
C GLY A 51 -10.66 1.30 -26.67
N ASP A 52 -10.38 2.21 -27.60
CA ASP A 52 -9.62 1.91 -28.82
C ASP A 52 -8.11 1.87 -28.53
N ILE A 53 -7.60 0.65 -28.31
CA ILE A 53 -6.16 0.43 -28.13
C ILE A 53 -5.44 0.41 -29.49
N PRO A 54 -4.21 0.95 -29.59
CA PRO A 54 -3.45 0.97 -30.84
C PRO A 54 -2.90 -0.43 -31.16
N ALA A 55 -3.75 -1.31 -31.68
CA ALA A 55 -3.47 -2.75 -31.84
C ALA A 55 -2.24 -3.08 -32.71
N ALA A 56 -1.82 -2.17 -33.58
CA ALA A 56 -0.62 -2.34 -34.41
C ALA A 56 0.68 -1.88 -33.73
N ALA A 57 0.61 -1.12 -32.63
CA ALA A 57 1.77 -0.58 -31.92
C ALA A 57 2.21 -1.51 -30.79
N GLU A 58 3.52 -1.55 -30.50
CA GLU A 58 4.01 -2.16 -29.26
C GLU A 58 3.68 -1.27 -28.06
N PRO A 59 3.43 -1.86 -26.87
CA PRO A 59 3.42 -3.31 -26.57
C PRO A 59 2.10 -4.03 -26.94
N PHE A 60 1.07 -3.32 -27.40
CA PHE A 60 -0.28 -3.88 -27.62
C PHE A 60 -0.31 -4.99 -28.67
N ARG A 61 0.42 -4.84 -29.77
CA ARG A 61 0.49 -5.83 -30.85
C ARG A 61 0.91 -7.20 -30.34
N SER A 62 2.03 -7.28 -29.61
CA SER A 62 2.52 -8.54 -29.04
C SER A 62 1.55 -9.08 -27.98
N ARG A 63 1.03 -8.21 -27.12
CA ARG A 63 0.11 -8.60 -26.04
C ARG A 63 -1.23 -9.13 -26.56
N LEU A 64 -1.73 -8.62 -27.68
CA LEU A 64 -2.93 -9.12 -28.34
C LEU A 64 -2.69 -10.46 -29.03
N ALA A 65 -1.52 -10.64 -29.65
CA ALA A 65 -1.13 -11.94 -30.21
C ALA A 65 -0.99 -13.01 -29.12
N ASP A 66 -0.38 -12.67 -27.98
CA ASP A 66 -0.27 -13.56 -26.81
C ASP A 66 -1.65 -13.93 -26.26
N LEU A 67 -2.55 -12.95 -26.16
CA LEU A 67 -3.94 -13.18 -25.74
C LEU A 67 -4.65 -14.17 -26.68
N GLY A 68 -4.45 -14.01 -27.99
CA GLY A 68 -4.95 -14.94 -29.01
C GLY A 68 -4.40 -16.35 -28.84
N ALA A 69 -3.08 -16.50 -28.74
CA ALA A 69 -2.42 -17.79 -28.58
C ALA A 69 -2.87 -18.52 -27.30
N LEU A 70 -2.91 -17.80 -26.17
CA LEU A 70 -3.38 -18.32 -24.89
C LEU A 70 -4.83 -18.82 -24.98
N SER A 71 -5.71 -18.01 -25.57
CA SER A 71 -7.13 -18.35 -25.72
C SER A 71 -7.35 -19.52 -26.67
N GLY A 72 -6.56 -19.62 -27.74
CA GLY A 72 -6.56 -20.78 -28.64
C GLY A 72 -6.14 -22.06 -27.92
N GLY A 73 -5.11 -22.00 -27.05
CA GLY A 73 -4.68 -23.12 -26.23
C GLY A 73 -5.71 -23.57 -25.18
N TRP A 74 -6.40 -22.62 -24.53
CA TRP A 74 -7.49 -22.98 -23.62
C TRP A 74 -8.70 -23.55 -24.35
N ARG A 75 -9.05 -23.02 -25.52
CA ARG A 75 -10.11 -23.61 -26.35
C ARG A 75 -9.81 -25.07 -26.71
N SER A 76 -8.57 -25.39 -27.11
CA SER A 76 -8.23 -26.75 -27.54
C SER A 76 -8.19 -27.77 -26.40
N THR A 77 -8.03 -27.32 -25.15
CA THR A 77 -7.96 -28.16 -23.95
C THR A 77 -9.24 -28.16 -23.12
N MET A 78 -10.24 -27.36 -23.50
CA MET A 78 -11.52 -27.31 -22.82
C MET A 78 -12.25 -28.65 -22.99
N ALA A 79 -12.60 -29.29 -21.88
CA ALA A 79 -13.21 -30.60 -21.84
C ALA A 79 -14.30 -30.63 -20.75
N PRO A 80 -15.52 -30.14 -21.06
CA PRO A 80 -16.61 -30.12 -20.10
C PRO A 80 -16.91 -31.52 -19.54
N ALA A 81 -16.88 -31.64 -18.22
CA ALA A 81 -17.20 -32.87 -17.49
C ALA A 81 -17.85 -32.51 -16.15
N ALA A 82 -18.51 -33.47 -15.49
CA ALA A 82 -19.07 -33.24 -14.16
C ALA A 82 -17.95 -32.81 -13.19
N GLY A 83 -18.10 -31.64 -12.57
CA GLY A 83 -17.15 -31.06 -11.63
C GLY A 83 -15.94 -30.36 -12.23
N SER A 84 -15.85 -30.19 -13.56
CA SER A 84 -14.77 -29.42 -14.20
C SER A 84 -15.14 -28.88 -15.60
N LEU A 85 -14.59 -27.71 -15.98
CA LEU A 85 -14.67 -27.21 -17.36
C LEU A 85 -13.35 -27.43 -18.12
N TRP A 86 -12.23 -27.33 -17.40
CA TRP A 86 -10.93 -27.78 -17.84
C TRP A 86 -10.41 -28.87 -16.90
N PRO A 87 -9.67 -29.88 -17.40
CA PRO A 87 -9.15 -30.96 -16.57
C PRO A 87 -8.29 -30.52 -15.38
N ASP A 88 -7.62 -29.37 -15.51
CA ASP A 88 -6.76 -28.80 -14.46
C ASP A 88 -7.50 -27.88 -13.47
N LEU A 89 -8.79 -27.62 -13.70
CA LEU A 89 -9.64 -26.75 -12.88
C LEU A 89 -10.87 -27.53 -12.34
N GLY A 90 -10.61 -28.53 -11.51
CA GLY A 90 -11.65 -29.33 -10.85
C GLY A 90 -12.29 -28.61 -9.67
N TYR A 91 -13.57 -28.25 -9.79
CA TYR A 91 -14.29 -27.46 -8.78
C TYR A 91 -15.17 -28.25 -7.82
N GLY A 92 -15.25 -29.58 -7.94
CA GLY A 92 -16.10 -30.41 -7.07
C GLY A 92 -15.84 -30.30 -5.56
N GLY A 93 -14.63 -29.88 -5.15
CA GLY A 93 -14.29 -29.63 -3.73
C GLY A 93 -13.68 -28.26 -3.45
N ASP A 94 -13.33 -27.49 -4.49
CA ASP A 94 -12.68 -26.19 -4.36
C ASP A 94 -13.32 -25.17 -5.32
N PRO A 95 -14.12 -24.21 -4.81
CA PRO A 95 -14.79 -23.24 -5.66
C PRO A 95 -13.81 -22.23 -6.30
N GLU A 96 -12.55 -22.19 -5.86
CA GLU A 96 -11.54 -21.36 -6.51
C GLU A 96 -11.32 -21.82 -7.96
N MET A 97 -11.38 -23.13 -8.24
CA MET A 97 -11.24 -23.67 -9.60
C MET A 97 -12.42 -23.29 -10.51
N MET A 98 -13.63 -23.15 -9.96
CA MET A 98 -14.80 -22.62 -10.70
C MET A 98 -14.56 -21.16 -11.07
N MET A 99 -14.12 -20.34 -10.11
CA MET A 99 -13.79 -18.95 -10.34
C MET A 99 -12.68 -18.80 -11.41
N GLN A 100 -11.62 -19.62 -11.35
CA GLN A 100 -10.57 -19.63 -12.38
C GLN A 100 -11.10 -20.04 -13.77
N SER A 101 -12.08 -20.94 -13.83
CA SER A 101 -12.74 -21.30 -15.10
C SER A 101 -13.47 -20.12 -15.73
N TYR A 102 -14.19 -19.33 -14.92
CA TYR A 102 -14.78 -18.07 -15.38
C TYR A 102 -13.73 -17.04 -15.83
N TYR A 103 -12.58 -16.96 -15.14
CA TYR A 103 -11.48 -16.07 -15.57
C TYR A 103 -10.87 -16.47 -16.91
N ARG A 104 -10.73 -17.78 -17.20
CA ARG A 104 -10.32 -18.28 -18.52
C ARG A 104 -11.34 -17.90 -19.59
N LEU A 105 -12.63 -18.17 -19.36
CA LEU A 105 -13.70 -17.80 -20.29
C LEU A 105 -13.71 -16.30 -20.56
N ARG A 106 -13.62 -15.45 -19.52
CA ARG A 106 -13.60 -13.99 -19.65
C ARG A 106 -12.40 -13.51 -20.48
N THR A 107 -11.25 -14.15 -20.33
CA THR A 107 -10.06 -13.88 -21.15
C THR A 107 -10.24 -14.33 -22.61
N MET A 108 -10.82 -15.50 -22.83
CA MET A 108 -11.19 -15.98 -24.17
C MET A 108 -12.19 -15.04 -24.85
N ALA A 109 -13.15 -14.47 -24.11
CA ALA A 109 -14.08 -13.48 -24.63
C ALA A 109 -13.39 -12.16 -25.01
N GLU A 110 -12.38 -11.71 -24.24
CA GLU A 110 -11.53 -10.60 -24.69
C GLU A 110 -10.83 -10.92 -26.02
N ALA A 111 -10.31 -12.14 -26.19
CA ALA A 111 -9.67 -12.55 -27.44
C ALA A 111 -10.66 -12.53 -28.62
N TYR A 112 -11.89 -12.94 -28.38
CA TYR A 112 -12.97 -12.95 -29.37
C TYR A 112 -13.39 -11.54 -29.81
N VAL A 113 -13.45 -10.58 -28.89
CA VAL A 113 -13.97 -9.23 -29.21
C VAL A 113 -12.92 -8.22 -29.64
N ARG A 114 -11.65 -8.44 -29.29
CA ARG A 114 -10.57 -7.47 -29.58
C ARG A 114 -9.99 -7.71 -30.98
N PRO A 115 -9.79 -6.65 -31.78
CA PRO A 115 -8.97 -6.73 -32.98
C PRO A 115 -7.52 -7.12 -32.67
N GLY A 116 -6.86 -7.79 -33.61
CA GLY A 116 -5.42 -8.10 -33.52
C GLY A 116 -5.05 -9.36 -32.73
N THR A 117 -6.04 -10.14 -32.27
CA THR A 117 -5.80 -11.38 -31.52
C THR A 117 -5.67 -12.61 -32.43
N GLY A 118 -6.06 -12.49 -33.70
CA GLY A 118 -6.19 -13.62 -34.62
C GLY A 118 -7.40 -14.53 -34.35
N LEU A 119 -8.20 -14.22 -33.32
CA LEU A 119 -9.44 -14.92 -32.95
C LEU A 119 -10.66 -13.99 -32.94
N THR A 120 -10.50 -12.75 -33.43
CA THR A 120 -11.56 -11.74 -33.45
C THR A 120 -12.76 -12.24 -34.28
N GLY A 121 -13.92 -12.41 -33.66
CA GLY A 121 -15.12 -12.92 -34.33
C GLY A 121 -15.08 -14.41 -34.71
N ASP A 122 -14.11 -15.19 -34.20
CA ASP A 122 -13.99 -16.62 -34.55
C ASP A 122 -15.19 -17.43 -34.03
N ALA A 123 -15.93 -18.05 -34.96
CA ALA A 123 -17.16 -18.80 -34.65
C ALA A 123 -16.92 -20.02 -33.75
N GLY A 124 -15.75 -20.65 -33.84
CA GLY A 124 -15.41 -21.79 -33.01
C GLY A 124 -15.06 -21.39 -31.58
N LEU A 125 -14.43 -20.23 -31.38
CA LEU A 125 -14.20 -19.65 -30.07
C LEU A 125 -15.51 -19.22 -29.42
N LEU A 126 -16.42 -18.59 -30.18
CA LEU A 126 -17.76 -18.27 -29.70
C LEU A 126 -18.52 -19.53 -29.24
N SER A 127 -18.52 -20.59 -30.05
CA SER A 127 -19.15 -21.86 -29.69
C SER A 127 -18.58 -22.45 -28.39
N ALA A 128 -17.25 -22.40 -28.21
CA ALA A 128 -16.60 -22.84 -26.97
C ALA A 128 -16.99 -21.97 -25.77
N LEU A 129 -17.04 -20.64 -25.93
CA LEU A 129 -17.47 -19.71 -24.88
C LEU A 129 -18.91 -19.99 -24.43
N LEU A 130 -19.83 -20.15 -25.38
CA LEU A 130 -21.23 -20.45 -25.11
C LEU A 130 -21.39 -21.82 -24.44
N THR A 131 -20.64 -22.83 -24.88
CA THR A 131 -20.63 -24.18 -24.27
C THR A 131 -20.11 -24.13 -22.83
N GLY A 132 -19.01 -23.41 -22.58
CA GLY A 132 -18.43 -23.30 -21.24
C GLY A 132 -19.33 -22.56 -20.26
N LEU A 133 -20.00 -21.49 -20.71
CA LEU A 133 -21.00 -20.77 -19.92
C LEU A 133 -22.18 -21.67 -19.53
N ASP A 134 -22.74 -22.41 -20.50
CA ASP A 134 -23.85 -23.33 -20.24
C ASP A 134 -23.45 -24.46 -19.28
N HIS A 135 -22.25 -25.02 -19.48
CA HIS A 135 -21.73 -26.09 -18.63
C HIS A 135 -21.57 -25.62 -17.18
N LEU A 136 -20.88 -24.49 -16.95
CA LEU A 136 -20.70 -23.97 -15.60
C LEU A 136 -22.03 -23.61 -14.94
N HIS A 137 -22.97 -23.04 -15.70
CA HIS A 137 -24.30 -22.75 -15.19
C HIS A 137 -25.03 -24.03 -14.78
N ALA A 138 -25.09 -25.04 -15.65
CA ALA A 138 -25.80 -26.28 -15.38
C ALA A 138 -25.16 -27.11 -14.26
N ASP A 139 -23.83 -27.11 -14.15
CA ASP A 139 -23.10 -28.02 -13.25
C ASP A 139 -22.80 -27.42 -11.87
N VAL A 140 -22.58 -26.10 -11.77
CA VAL A 140 -22.09 -25.51 -10.50
C VAL A 140 -22.63 -24.11 -10.16
N TYR A 141 -22.84 -23.19 -11.10
CA TYR A 141 -23.22 -21.80 -10.80
C TYR A 141 -24.65 -21.49 -11.27
N HIS A 142 -25.64 -22.02 -10.54
CA HIS A 142 -27.07 -21.82 -10.77
C HIS A 142 -27.83 -21.55 -9.47
N ALA A 143 -29.09 -21.09 -9.60
CA ALA A 143 -29.96 -20.71 -8.48
C ALA A 143 -30.39 -21.87 -7.55
N GLY A 144 -30.04 -23.11 -7.88
CA GLY A 144 -30.31 -24.30 -7.05
C GLY A 144 -29.12 -24.78 -6.22
N GLN A 145 -27.94 -24.21 -6.44
CA GLN A 145 -26.70 -24.73 -5.85
C GLN A 145 -26.49 -24.22 -4.42
N VAL A 146 -26.12 -25.11 -3.51
CA VAL A 146 -25.64 -24.72 -2.18
C VAL A 146 -24.15 -24.38 -2.24
N ARG A 147 -23.79 -23.23 -1.70
CA ARG A 147 -22.40 -22.77 -1.62
C ARG A 147 -21.53 -23.70 -0.77
N TYR A 148 -20.30 -23.94 -1.19
CA TYR A 148 -19.24 -24.58 -0.40
C TYR A 148 -17.92 -23.81 -0.49
N GLY A 149 -16.98 -24.08 0.42
CA GLY A 149 -15.64 -23.49 0.41
C GLY A 149 -15.64 -21.96 0.59
N ASN A 150 -14.69 -21.29 -0.07
CA ASN A 150 -14.49 -19.85 0.07
C ASN A 150 -15.66 -19.04 -0.51
N TRP A 151 -16.31 -18.24 0.34
CA TRP A 151 -17.47 -17.42 -0.04
C TRP A 151 -17.18 -16.44 -1.18
N TYR A 152 -15.95 -15.93 -1.24
CA TYR A 152 -15.51 -14.93 -2.23
C TYR A 152 -15.69 -15.45 -3.66
N CYS A 153 -15.40 -16.72 -3.91
CA CYS A 153 -15.51 -17.34 -5.23
C CYS A 153 -16.94 -17.25 -5.78
N TRP A 154 -17.94 -17.38 -4.91
CA TRP A 154 -19.36 -17.40 -5.27
C TRP A 154 -20.01 -16.03 -5.36
N GLN A 155 -19.56 -15.09 -4.52
CA GLN A 155 -20.23 -13.80 -4.35
C GLN A 155 -19.49 -12.65 -5.04
N ILE A 156 -18.21 -12.82 -5.38
CA ILE A 156 -17.39 -11.79 -6.00
C ILE A 156 -16.71 -12.32 -7.27
N GLY A 157 -15.82 -13.29 -7.14
CA GLY A 157 -14.93 -13.70 -8.25
C GLY A 157 -15.68 -14.21 -9.48
N ALA A 158 -16.43 -15.31 -9.34
CA ALA A 158 -17.21 -15.88 -10.43
C ALA A 158 -18.29 -14.91 -10.99
N PRO A 159 -19.15 -14.27 -10.18
CA PRO A 159 -20.19 -13.39 -10.72
C PRO A 159 -19.63 -12.15 -11.43
N GLN A 160 -18.52 -11.56 -10.97
CA GLN A 160 -17.89 -10.45 -11.71
C GLN A 160 -17.44 -10.89 -13.10
N ALA A 161 -16.79 -12.06 -13.21
CA ALA A 161 -16.34 -12.58 -14.49
C ALA A 161 -17.49 -13.03 -15.40
N LEU A 162 -18.54 -13.64 -14.85
CA LEU A 162 -19.76 -14.00 -15.56
C LEU A 162 -20.47 -12.77 -16.12
N LEU A 163 -20.62 -11.71 -15.34
CA LEU A 163 -21.29 -10.50 -15.79
C LEU A 163 -20.45 -9.70 -16.78
N ASP A 164 -19.13 -9.67 -16.63
CA ASP A 164 -18.22 -9.15 -17.67
C ASP A 164 -18.40 -9.94 -18.98
N LEU A 165 -18.46 -11.27 -18.93
CA LEU A 165 -18.74 -12.14 -20.08
C LEU A 165 -20.07 -11.79 -20.75
N CYS A 166 -21.13 -11.58 -19.95
CA CYS A 166 -22.44 -11.18 -20.45
C CYS A 166 -22.39 -9.86 -21.20
N VAL A 167 -21.63 -8.87 -20.72
CA VAL A 167 -21.47 -7.59 -21.45
C VAL A 167 -20.60 -7.74 -22.69
N LEU A 168 -19.52 -8.53 -22.62
CA LEU A 168 -18.62 -8.72 -23.77
C LEU A 168 -19.30 -9.47 -24.92
N LEU A 169 -20.20 -10.39 -24.62
CA LEU A 169 -20.88 -11.26 -25.59
C LEU A 169 -22.38 -10.94 -25.74
N TYR A 170 -22.84 -9.77 -25.29
CA TYR A 170 -24.28 -9.51 -25.11
C TYR A 170 -25.12 -9.80 -26.37
N GLU A 171 -24.67 -9.35 -27.54
CA GLU A 171 -25.35 -9.55 -28.83
C GLU A 171 -25.29 -11.01 -29.34
N GLU A 172 -24.33 -11.80 -28.83
CA GLU A 172 -24.12 -13.20 -29.22
C GLU A 172 -24.82 -14.18 -28.27
N LEU A 173 -25.34 -13.70 -27.14
CA LEU A 173 -26.06 -14.52 -26.17
C LEU A 173 -27.51 -14.75 -26.62
N PRO A 174 -28.01 -16.00 -26.64
CA PRO A 174 -29.43 -16.26 -26.81
C PRO A 174 -30.27 -15.54 -25.75
N ALA A 175 -31.44 -15.03 -26.14
CA ALA A 175 -32.25 -14.12 -25.33
C ALA A 175 -32.62 -14.62 -23.91
N SER A 176 -32.66 -15.93 -23.67
CA SER A 176 -32.94 -16.49 -22.34
C SER A 176 -31.74 -16.50 -21.39
N ARG A 177 -30.50 -16.57 -21.91
CA ARG A 177 -29.30 -16.79 -21.08
C ARG A 177 -29.01 -15.65 -20.09
N PRO A 178 -29.12 -14.36 -20.46
CA PRO A 178 -28.89 -13.29 -19.50
C PRO A 178 -29.80 -13.39 -18.27
N ALA A 179 -31.06 -13.80 -18.44
CA ALA A 179 -32.01 -13.97 -17.33
C ALA A 179 -31.59 -15.12 -16.40
N ASP A 180 -31.21 -16.28 -16.94
CA ASP A 180 -30.78 -17.45 -16.16
C ASP A 180 -29.49 -17.16 -15.38
N PHE A 181 -28.53 -16.49 -16.00
CA PHE A 181 -27.30 -16.06 -15.35
C PHE A 181 -27.55 -15.00 -14.28
N CYS A 182 -28.45 -14.03 -14.53
CA CYS A 182 -28.84 -13.07 -13.50
C CYS A 182 -29.54 -13.74 -12.31
N ALA A 183 -30.36 -14.78 -12.54
CA ALA A 183 -30.98 -15.55 -11.47
C ALA A 183 -29.95 -16.30 -10.61
N ALA A 184 -28.91 -16.87 -11.23
CA ALA A 184 -27.79 -17.45 -10.49
C ALA A 184 -27.06 -16.41 -9.62
N VAL A 185 -26.80 -15.22 -10.17
CA VAL A 185 -26.19 -14.12 -9.41
C VAL A 185 -27.07 -13.70 -8.25
N ASP A 186 -28.39 -13.56 -8.43
CA ASP A 186 -29.30 -13.19 -7.33
C ASP A 186 -29.34 -14.22 -6.21
N HIS A 187 -29.20 -15.50 -6.54
CA HIS A 187 -29.16 -16.57 -5.55
C HIS A 187 -27.92 -16.46 -4.64
N PHE A 188 -26.74 -16.20 -5.23
CA PHE A 188 -25.50 -16.10 -4.46
C PHE A 188 -25.25 -14.71 -3.89
N VAL A 189 -25.78 -13.66 -4.52
CA VAL A 189 -25.61 -12.26 -4.16
C VAL A 189 -27.00 -11.60 -4.02
N PRO A 190 -27.84 -12.09 -3.08
CA PRO A 190 -29.13 -11.46 -2.82
C PRO A 190 -28.92 -10.08 -2.17
N ASP A 191 -29.92 -9.20 -2.27
CA ASP A 191 -29.83 -7.82 -1.75
C ASP A 191 -29.40 -7.74 -0.29
N SER A 192 -29.75 -8.75 0.51
CA SER A 192 -29.36 -8.87 1.92
C SER A 192 -27.85 -8.86 2.15
N VAL A 193 -27.02 -9.26 1.18
CA VAL A 193 -25.55 -9.24 1.30
C VAL A 193 -24.99 -7.84 1.43
N VAL A 194 -25.73 -6.82 0.97
CA VAL A 194 -25.37 -5.40 1.12
C VAL A 194 -26.28 -4.66 2.11
N GLY A 195 -27.26 -5.35 2.70
CA GLY A 195 -28.21 -4.76 3.66
C GLY A 195 -27.56 -4.29 4.97
N SER A 196 -26.39 -4.82 5.34
CA SER A 196 -25.63 -4.37 6.52
C SER A 196 -24.13 -4.29 6.23
N TYR A 197 -23.49 -3.21 6.67
CA TYR A 197 -22.05 -2.97 6.49
C TYR A 197 -21.24 -3.69 7.58
N THR A 198 -21.10 -5.01 7.45
CA THR A 198 -20.46 -5.88 8.45
C THR A 198 -19.93 -7.17 7.82
N GLY A 199 -19.09 -7.91 8.56
CA GLY A 199 -18.59 -9.22 8.17
C GLY A 199 -17.86 -9.17 6.82
N THR A 200 -18.36 -9.91 5.84
CA THR A 200 -17.79 -9.99 4.49
C THR A 200 -18.21 -8.84 3.58
N SER A 201 -18.99 -7.87 4.06
CA SER A 201 -19.58 -6.78 3.28
C SER A 201 -19.11 -5.40 3.76
N THR A 202 -17.79 -5.25 3.90
CA THR A 202 -17.08 -4.01 4.27
C THR A 202 -15.94 -3.69 3.29
N GLY A 203 -15.52 -2.43 3.24
CA GLY A 203 -14.35 -1.99 2.48
C GLY A 203 -14.36 -2.44 1.02
N ALA A 204 -13.25 -3.04 0.57
CA ALA A 204 -13.12 -3.53 -0.80
C ALA A 204 -14.18 -4.59 -1.17
N ASN A 205 -14.52 -5.49 -0.23
CA ASN A 205 -15.54 -6.51 -0.48
C ASN A 205 -16.92 -5.90 -0.74
N ARG A 206 -17.27 -4.82 -0.01
CA ARG A 206 -18.51 -4.08 -0.26
C ARG A 206 -18.54 -3.50 -1.68
N VAL A 207 -17.45 -2.87 -2.11
CA VAL A 207 -17.33 -2.29 -3.45
C VAL A 207 -17.46 -3.38 -4.53
N ASP A 208 -16.83 -4.54 -4.31
CA ASP A 208 -16.92 -5.68 -5.23
C ASP A 208 -18.34 -6.26 -5.33
N LEU A 209 -19.06 -6.35 -4.22
CA LEU A 209 -20.48 -6.74 -4.19
C LEU A 209 -21.35 -5.72 -4.93
N CYS A 210 -21.10 -4.41 -4.72
CA CYS A 210 -21.78 -3.34 -5.46
C CYS A 210 -21.49 -3.42 -6.96
N ARG A 211 -20.27 -3.78 -7.37
CA ARG A 211 -19.94 -4.02 -8.78
C ARG A 211 -20.78 -5.16 -9.36
N VAL A 212 -20.89 -6.28 -8.64
CA VAL A 212 -21.74 -7.41 -9.06
C VAL A 212 -23.20 -6.96 -9.21
N LEU A 213 -23.76 -6.29 -8.21
CA LEU A 213 -25.16 -5.87 -8.21
C LEU A 213 -25.46 -4.83 -9.31
N ALA A 214 -24.57 -3.86 -9.51
CA ALA A 214 -24.71 -2.86 -10.57
C ALA A 214 -24.72 -3.53 -11.94
N LEU A 215 -23.76 -4.43 -12.19
CA LEU A 215 -23.64 -5.08 -13.49
C LEU A 215 -24.73 -6.11 -13.75
N ARG A 216 -25.23 -6.79 -12.71
CA ARG A 216 -26.43 -7.62 -12.77
C ARG A 216 -27.67 -6.79 -13.11
N GLY A 217 -27.76 -5.56 -12.61
CA GLY A 217 -28.81 -4.62 -12.99
C GLY A 217 -28.71 -4.20 -14.46
N VAL A 218 -27.49 -3.88 -14.92
CA VAL A 218 -27.21 -3.49 -16.31
C VAL A 218 -27.49 -4.63 -17.31
N VAL A 219 -27.06 -5.85 -17.00
CA VAL A 219 -27.27 -7.04 -17.87
C VAL A 219 -28.73 -7.47 -17.88
N GLY A 220 -29.41 -7.43 -16.73
CA GLY A 220 -30.79 -7.89 -16.60
C GLY A 220 -31.87 -6.82 -16.82
N GLY A 221 -31.50 -5.58 -17.16
CA GLY A 221 -32.45 -4.46 -17.30
C GLY A 221 -33.13 -4.04 -15.99
N ASP A 222 -32.48 -4.28 -14.84
CA ASP A 222 -33.03 -4.03 -13.51
C ASP A 222 -32.45 -2.75 -12.89
N SER A 223 -33.19 -1.66 -13.07
CA SER A 223 -32.89 -0.34 -12.52
C SER A 223 -32.86 -0.29 -10.98
N ALA A 224 -33.59 -1.17 -10.29
CA ALA A 224 -33.60 -1.21 -8.83
C ALA A 224 -32.29 -1.81 -8.29
N LYS A 225 -31.73 -2.82 -8.96
CA LYS A 225 -30.40 -3.37 -8.62
C LYS A 225 -29.28 -2.35 -8.80
N ILE A 226 -29.36 -1.51 -9.85
CA ILE A 226 -28.40 -0.42 -10.07
C ILE A 226 -28.50 0.62 -8.94
N ALA A 227 -29.72 1.02 -8.57
CA ALA A 227 -29.94 1.93 -7.44
C ALA A 227 -29.45 1.35 -6.11
N LEU A 228 -29.73 0.07 -5.83
CA LEU A 228 -29.24 -0.64 -4.65
C LEU A 228 -27.71 -0.62 -4.61
N ALA A 229 -27.05 -0.94 -5.73
CA ALA A 229 -25.59 -0.95 -5.81
C ALA A 229 -24.98 0.42 -5.52
N ARG A 230 -25.56 1.50 -6.10
CA ARG A 230 -25.17 2.89 -5.82
C ARG A 230 -25.30 3.21 -4.33
N ASP A 231 -26.46 2.95 -3.75
CA ASP A 231 -26.77 3.33 -2.36
C ASP A 231 -25.94 2.49 -1.36
N ALA A 232 -25.65 1.24 -1.71
CA ALA A 232 -24.81 0.36 -0.91
C ALA A 232 -23.33 0.78 -0.83
N LEU A 233 -22.88 1.75 -1.65
CA LEU A 233 -21.54 2.35 -1.55
C LEU A 233 -21.43 3.39 -0.44
N THR A 234 -22.52 4.06 -0.04
CA THR A 234 -22.50 5.16 0.95
C THR A 234 -21.73 4.81 2.23
N PRO A 235 -21.88 3.62 2.84
CA PRO A 235 -21.13 3.25 4.04
C PRO A 235 -19.60 3.06 3.85
N VAL A 236 -19.12 2.97 2.61
CA VAL A 236 -17.68 2.80 2.30
C VAL A 236 -16.91 4.12 2.44
N PHE A 237 -17.59 5.25 2.21
CA PHE A 237 -16.94 6.56 2.08
C PHE A 237 -16.48 7.20 3.40
N PRO A 238 -17.24 7.14 4.51
CA PRO A 238 -16.86 7.81 5.74
C PRO A 238 -15.54 7.29 6.30
N TYR A 239 -14.77 8.20 6.91
CA TYR A 239 -13.63 7.79 7.71
C TYR A 239 -14.09 6.91 8.88
N VAL A 240 -13.35 5.84 9.13
CA VAL A 240 -13.51 5.00 10.32
C VAL A 240 -12.52 5.37 11.41
N THR A 241 -12.81 4.93 12.63
CA THR A 241 -11.92 5.09 13.79
C THR A 241 -11.43 3.75 14.36
N ALA A 242 -11.97 2.64 13.85
CA ALA A 242 -11.59 1.27 14.15
C ALA A 242 -12.08 0.34 13.03
N GLY A 243 -11.41 -0.81 12.86
CA GLY A 243 -11.78 -1.80 11.86
C GLY A 243 -11.46 -1.37 10.42
N ASP A 244 -12.22 -1.93 9.48
CA ASP A 244 -12.01 -1.79 8.04
C ASP A 244 -12.36 -0.40 7.50
N GLY A 245 -11.50 0.13 6.62
CA GLY A 245 -11.78 1.34 5.86
C GLY A 245 -10.66 2.38 5.91
N LEU A 246 -10.99 3.57 5.41
CA LEU A 246 -10.10 4.73 5.39
C LEU A 246 -10.13 5.46 6.73
N TYR A 247 -8.97 5.87 7.21
CA TYR A 247 -8.82 6.71 8.40
C TYR A 247 -8.42 8.12 8.01
N ARG A 248 -8.72 9.09 8.87
CA ARG A 248 -8.44 10.51 8.64
C ARG A 248 -6.95 10.82 8.45
N ASP A 249 -6.06 10.00 9.04
CA ASP A 249 -4.61 10.12 8.90
C ASP A 249 -4.05 9.50 7.60
N GLY A 250 -4.92 8.98 6.73
CA GLY A 250 -4.54 8.30 5.49
C GLY A 250 -4.28 6.81 5.66
N SER A 251 -4.49 6.24 6.86
CA SER A 251 -4.41 4.79 7.03
C SER A 251 -5.53 4.08 6.28
N PHE A 252 -5.25 2.89 5.75
CA PHE A 252 -6.25 1.98 5.21
C PHE A 252 -6.06 0.61 5.85
N VAL A 253 -7.10 0.14 6.53
CA VAL A 253 -7.11 -1.15 7.21
C VAL A 253 -8.15 -2.04 6.55
N GLN A 254 -7.82 -3.32 6.42
CA GLN A 254 -8.77 -4.37 6.03
C GLN A 254 -8.54 -5.60 6.91
N HIS A 255 -9.52 -6.49 6.99
CA HIS A 255 -9.52 -7.65 7.90
C HIS A 255 -9.32 -7.22 9.37
N THR A 256 -9.95 -6.10 9.70
CA THR A 256 -10.03 -5.44 11.00
C THR A 256 -8.71 -4.89 11.54
N TRP A 257 -7.57 -5.54 11.29
CA TRP A 257 -6.30 -5.28 11.97
C TRP A 257 -5.09 -5.18 11.04
N VAL A 258 -5.27 -5.31 9.72
CA VAL A 258 -4.16 -5.44 8.77
C VAL A 258 -4.01 -4.18 7.91
N PRO A 259 -2.83 -3.54 7.87
CA PRO A 259 -2.56 -2.40 7.00
C PRO A 259 -2.51 -2.85 5.53
N TYR A 260 -3.42 -2.32 4.70
CA TYR A 260 -3.73 -2.97 3.42
C TYR A 260 -3.86 -2.04 2.21
N THR A 261 -3.33 -0.81 2.31
CA THR A 261 -3.38 0.20 1.25
C THR A 261 -2.91 -0.33 -0.10
N GLY A 262 -1.87 -1.18 -0.13
CA GLY A 262 -1.20 -1.65 -1.33
C GLY A 262 -1.92 -2.73 -2.15
N THR A 263 -2.95 -3.38 -1.62
CA THR A 263 -3.70 -4.42 -2.37
C THR A 263 -5.21 -4.34 -2.18
N TYR A 264 -5.78 -4.59 -1.00
CA TYR A 264 -7.22 -4.37 -0.80
C TYR A 264 -7.60 -2.90 -1.04
N GLY A 265 -6.71 -1.95 -0.70
CA GLY A 265 -6.88 -0.55 -1.09
C GLY A 265 -6.88 -0.35 -2.61
N ALA A 266 -6.05 -1.10 -3.35
CA ALA A 266 -6.04 -1.08 -4.81
C ALA A 266 -7.34 -1.63 -5.41
N VAL A 267 -7.87 -2.73 -4.85
CA VAL A 267 -9.17 -3.31 -5.23
C VAL A 267 -10.28 -2.29 -5.01
N LEU A 268 -10.30 -1.61 -3.85
CA LEU A 268 -11.26 -0.56 -3.55
C LEU A 268 -11.19 0.59 -4.56
N LEU A 269 -10.00 1.11 -4.87
CA LEU A 269 -9.83 2.19 -5.85
C LEU A 269 -10.30 1.77 -7.25
N GLY A 270 -9.90 0.58 -7.70
CA GLY A 270 -10.28 0.06 -9.00
C GLY A 270 -11.79 -0.13 -9.12
N GLY A 271 -12.42 -0.76 -8.13
CA GLY A 271 -13.87 -0.99 -8.11
C GLY A 271 -14.67 0.31 -8.05
N LEU A 272 -14.27 1.28 -7.21
CA LEU A 272 -14.91 2.59 -7.15
C LEU A 272 -14.72 3.37 -8.46
N GLY A 273 -13.52 3.33 -9.06
CA GLY A 273 -13.27 3.95 -10.35
C GLY A 273 -14.18 3.41 -11.44
N MET A 274 -14.33 2.08 -11.54
CA MET A 274 -15.25 1.43 -12.49
C MET A 274 -16.70 1.88 -12.27
N LEU A 275 -17.18 1.87 -11.01
CA LEU A 275 -18.56 2.24 -10.68
C LEU A 275 -18.84 3.73 -10.89
N PHE A 276 -17.89 4.60 -10.53
CA PHE A 276 -18.02 6.05 -10.74
C PHE A 276 -18.06 6.38 -12.23
N ALA A 277 -17.21 5.74 -13.04
CA ALA A 277 -17.22 5.90 -14.48
C ALA A 277 -18.52 5.36 -15.11
N LEU A 278 -18.96 4.16 -14.71
CA LEU A 278 -20.19 3.53 -15.20
C LEU A 278 -21.42 4.41 -14.97
N LEU A 279 -21.58 4.95 -13.76
CA LEU A 279 -22.81 5.63 -13.35
C LEU A 279 -22.82 7.13 -13.68
N LYS A 280 -21.70 7.69 -14.13
CA LYS A 280 -21.53 9.12 -14.41
C LYS A 280 -22.54 9.63 -15.44
N GLY A 281 -23.22 10.74 -15.14
CA GLY A 281 -24.19 11.35 -16.06
C GLY A 281 -25.51 10.60 -16.20
N THR A 282 -25.72 9.53 -15.43
CA THR A 282 -26.97 8.76 -15.41
C THR A 282 -27.85 9.13 -14.22
N ALA A 283 -29.09 8.64 -14.17
CA ALA A 283 -29.97 8.78 -13.01
C ALA A 283 -29.44 8.11 -11.72
N TRP A 284 -28.45 7.22 -11.85
CA TRP A 284 -27.81 6.53 -10.73
C TRP A 284 -26.39 7.03 -10.44
N GLN A 285 -26.01 8.20 -10.95
CA GLN A 285 -24.73 8.82 -10.60
C GLN A 285 -24.57 8.88 -9.07
N VAL A 286 -23.37 8.56 -8.58
CA VAL A 286 -23.03 8.72 -7.17
C VAL A 286 -22.96 10.21 -6.85
N THR A 287 -23.89 10.68 -6.02
CA THR A 287 -23.98 12.09 -5.58
C THR A 287 -23.68 12.28 -4.10
N ASP A 288 -23.34 11.20 -3.38
CA ASP A 288 -22.97 11.26 -1.97
C ASP A 288 -21.68 12.11 -1.82
N PRO A 289 -21.70 13.21 -1.04
CA PRO A 289 -20.53 14.05 -0.85
C PRO A 289 -19.37 13.32 -0.16
N GLY A 290 -19.64 12.20 0.53
CA GLY A 290 -18.63 11.31 1.10
C GLY A 290 -17.65 10.77 0.05
N ALA A 291 -18.05 10.65 -1.23
CA ALA A 291 -17.16 10.21 -2.30
C ALA A 291 -15.87 11.06 -2.41
N GLN A 292 -15.92 12.34 -2.02
CA GLN A 292 -14.75 13.21 -1.97
C GLN A 292 -13.66 12.69 -1.01
N ILE A 293 -14.02 11.96 0.05
CA ILE A 293 -13.05 11.33 0.96
C ILE A 293 -12.17 10.33 0.21
N VAL A 294 -12.74 9.59 -0.75
CA VAL A 294 -12.01 8.61 -1.57
C VAL A 294 -11.05 9.34 -2.51
N PHE A 295 -11.50 10.41 -3.15
CA PHE A 295 -10.66 11.24 -4.02
C PHE A 295 -9.48 11.86 -3.24
N ASP A 296 -9.76 12.47 -2.09
CA ASP A 296 -8.74 13.01 -1.18
C ASP A 296 -7.73 11.93 -0.74
N ALA A 297 -8.21 10.69 -0.57
CA ALA A 297 -7.38 9.58 -0.11
C ALA A 297 -6.31 9.16 -1.14
N VAL A 298 -6.46 9.45 -2.44
CA VAL A 298 -5.39 9.17 -3.44
C VAL A 298 -4.05 9.76 -2.99
N GLU A 299 -4.05 11.01 -2.55
CA GLU A 299 -2.82 11.72 -2.14
C GLU A 299 -2.52 11.61 -0.65
N ARG A 300 -3.53 11.30 0.17
CA ARG A 300 -3.35 11.15 1.63
C ARG A 300 -2.96 9.73 2.04
N ALA A 301 -3.45 8.71 1.33
CA ALA A 301 -3.31 7.30 1.68
C ALA A 301 -2.39 6.55 0.70
N TRP A 302 -2.59 6.67 -0.63
CA TRP A 302 -1.83 5.85 -1.61
C TRP A 302 -0.52 6.47 -2.06
N ALA A 303 -0.53 7.74 -2.50
CA ALA A 303 0.68 8.42 -2.99
C ALA A 303 1.86 8.34 -2.01
N PRO A 304 1.68 8.42 -0.68
CA PRO A 304 2.79 8.26 0.26
C PRO A 304 3.46 6.88 0.26
N PHE A 305 2.82 5.82 -0.23
CA PHE A 305 3.43 4.49 -0.37
C PHE A 305 3.91 4.18 -1.79
N LEU A 306 3.71 5.09 -2.76
CA LEU A 306 4.21 4.95 -4.13
C LEU A 306 5.57 5.64 -4.29
N PHE A 307 6.58 4.89 -4.72
CA PHE A 307 7.95 5.40 -4.90
C PHE A 307 8.51 4.81 -6.18
N ASN A 308 8.87 5.62 -7.18
CA ASN A 308 9.43 5.10 -8.45
C ASN A 308 8.68 3.87 -9.02
N GLY A 309 7.35 3.97 -9.12
CA GLY A 309 6.48 2.93 -9.69
C GLY A 309 6.08 1.78 -8.76
N LEU A 310 6.87 1.46 -7.73
CA LEU A 310 6.49 0.45 -6.74
C LEU A 310 5.52 0.97 -5.68
N VAL A 311 4.77 0.05 -5.05
CA VAL A 311 4.08 0.28 -3.78
C VAL A 311 4.81 -0.42 -2.64
N MET A 312 5.14 0.30 -1.56
CA MET A 312 5.91 -0.24 -0.44
C MET A 312 5.20 -1.44 0.23
N ASP A 313 5.93 -2.54 0.45
CA ASP A 313 5.35 -3.80 0.94
C ASP A 313 4.77 -3.77 2.36
N ALA A 314 5.10 -2.74 3.14
CA ALA A 314 4.57 -2.56 4.49
C ALA A 314 3.02 -2.50 4.54
N VAL A 315 2.37 -2.23 3.41
CA VAL A 315 0.91 -2.12 3.27
C VAL A 315 0.31 -3.17 2.31
N SER A 316 1.03 -4.25 2.04
CA SER A 316 0.63 -5.31 1.10
C SER A 316 0.10 -6.58 1.77
N GLY A 317 0.08 -6.63 3.11
CA GLY A 317 -0.40 -7.79 3.88
C GLY A 317 0.22 -9.10 3.43
N ARG A 318 -0.58 -10.16 3.30
CA ARG A 318 -0.07 -11.48 2.88
C ARG A 318 0.37 -11.54 1.41
N ALA A 319 0.04 -10.54 0.58
CA ALA A 319 0.34 -10.57 -0.86
C ALA A 319 1.84 -10.50 -1.18
N VAL A 320 2.68 -10.12 -0.20
CA VAL A 320 4.14 -10.15 -0.34
C VAL A 320 4.69 -11.55 -0.65
N SER A 321 3.92 -12.61 -0.34
CA SER A 321 4.32 -14.00 -0.60
C SER A 321 3.83 -14.57 -1.93
N ARG A 322 3.16 -13.79 -2.79
CA ARG A 322 2.55 -14.33 -4.03
C ARG A 322 3.60 -14.67 -5.07
N GLY A 323 4.47 -13.73 -5.46
CA GLY A 323 5.60 -14.02 -6.33
C GLY A 323 5.24 -14.85 -7.55
N LEU A 324 5.99 -15.94 -7.80
CA LEU A 324 5.66 -16.92 -8.85
C LEU A 324 4.60 -17.90 -8.33
N MET A 325 3.43 -17.93 -8.96
CA MET A 325 2.32 -18.82 -8.59
C MET A 325 2.23 -20.02 -9.53
N VAL A 326 1.88 -21.20 -9.02
CA VAL A 326 1.66 -22.41 -9.84
C VAL A 326 0.52 -22.21 -10.83
N ALA A 327 -0.53 -21.51 -10.42
CA ALA A 327 -1.72 -21.26 -11.24
C ALA A 327 -1.50 -20.25 -12.38
N ASP A 328 -0.38 -19.49 -12.40
CA ASP A 328 -0.06 -18.60 -13.51
C ASP A 328 0.76 -19.34 -14.58
N PRO A 329 0.17 -19.72 -15.73
CA PRO A 329 0.90 -20.44 -16.76
C PRO A 329 2.04 -19.62 -17.38
N ARG A 330 2.02 -18.29 -17.24
CA ARG A 330 3.08 -17.41 -17.74
C ARG A 330 4.23 -17.26 -16.75
N GLN A 331 4.08 -17.75 -15.53
CA GLN A 331 5.07 -17.63 -14.45
C GLN A 331 5.58 -16.19 -14.28
N VAL A 332 4.67 -15.21 -14.30
CA VAL A 332 5.01 -13.81 -14.04
C VAL A 332 5.08 -13.59 -12.54
N GLN A 333 6.21 -13.06 -12.07
CA GLN A 333 6.40 -12.82 -10.65
C GLN A 333 5.55 -11.64 -10.18
N GLN A 334 4.76 -11.84 -9.13
CA GLN A 334 4.06 -10.77 -8.42
C GLN A 334 4.96 -10.12 -7.36
N ASP A 335 5.24 -8.84 -7.52
CA ASP A 335 6.07 -8.05 -6.61
C ASP A 335 5.48 -6.65 -6.33
N ASP A 336 6.24 -5.83 -5.61
CA ASP A 336 5.88 -4.46 -5.22
C ASP A 336 5.71 -3.52 -6.42
N HIS A 337 6.45 -3.75 -7.52
CA HIS A 337 6.27 -3.02 -8.77
C HIS A 337 4.97 -3.40 -9.48
N GLY A 338 4.71 -4.70 -9.70
CA GLY A 338 3.47 -5.14 -10.34
C GLY A 338 2.22 -4.68 -9.58
N ARG A 339 2.26 -4.70 -8.24
CA ARG A 339 1.20 -4.11 -7.40
C ARG A 339 1.11 -2.59 -7.56
N GLY A 340 2.24 -1.90 -7.65
CA GLY A 340 2.31 -0.47 -7.93
C GLY A 340 1.68 -0.12 -9.28
N HIS A 341 2.01 -0.84 -10.35
CA HIS A 341 1.44 -0.61 -11.69
C HIS A 341 -0.08 -0.72 -11.71
N ALA A 342 -0.63 -1.71 -11.01
CA ALA A 342 -2.07 -1.86 -10.85
C ALA A 342 -2.69 -0.64 -10.12
N LEU A 343 -2.03 -0.13 -9.08
CA LEU A 343 -2.45 1.08 -8.37
C LEU A 343 -2.38 2.34 -9.24
N LEU A 344 -1.30 2.52 -10.00
CA LEU A 344 -1.14 3.64 -10.94
C LEU A 344 -2.32 3.65 -11.94
N ALA A 345 -2.64 2.50 -12.50
CA ALA A 345 -3.76 2.35 -13.44
C ALA A 345 -5.13 2.58 -12.76
N ALA A 346 -5.30 2.15 -11.51
CA ALA A 346 -6.52 2.38 -10.72
C ALA A 346 -6.71 3.86 -10.37
N ILE A 347 -5.63 4.60 -10.08
CA ILE A 347 -5.67 6.05 -9.84
C ILE A 347 -6.14 6.78 -11.10
N LEU A 348 -5.64 6.40 -12.29
CA LEU A 348 -6.08 6.99 -13.56
C LEU A 348 -7.56 6.69 -13.84
N LEU A 349 -8.01 5.47 -13.56
CA LEU A 349 -9.41 5.10 -13.72
C LEU A 349 -10.31 5.92 -12.77
N LEU A 350 -9.94 6.05 -11.49
CA LEU A 350 -10.68 6.87 -10.54
C LEU A 350 -10.70 8.36 -10.96
N ALA A 351 -9.65 8.83 -11.63
CA ALA A 351 -9.56 10.20 -12.14
C ALA A 351 -10.66 10.55 -13.17
N GLU A 352 -11.29 9.55 -13.81
CA GLU A 352 -12.43 9.77 -14.70
C GLU A 352 -13.66 10.31 -13.96
N GLY A 353 -13.80 9.97 -12.66
CA GLY A 353 -14.83 10.47 -11.75
C GLY A 353 -14.46 11.75 -11.00
N ALA A 354 -13.20 12.17 -11.03
CA ALA A 354 -12.68 13.28 -10.23
C ALA A 354 -12.88 14.66 -10.88
N SER A 355 -12.60 15.73 -10.12
CA SER A 355 -12.60 17.10 -10.66
C SER A 355 -11.44 17.33 -11.65
N GLY A 356 -11.55 18.36 -12.49
CA GLY A 356 -10.50 18.72 -13.44
C GLY A 356 -9.10 18.90 -12.81
N PRO A 357 -8.96 19.67 -11.71
CA PRO A 357 -7.68 19.85 -11.02
C PRO A 357 -7.09 18.56 -10.44
N GLU A 358 -7.91 17.73 -9.80
CA GLU A 358 -7.47 16.44 -9.24
C GLU A 358 -6.98 15.51 -10.35
N ARG A 359 -7.77 15.38 -11.42
CA ARG A 359 -7.40 14.56 -12.58
C ARG A 359 -6.07 14.99 -13.20
N THR A 360 -5.84 16.29 -13.38
CA THR A 360 -4.57 16.82 -13.90
C THR A 360 -3.41 16.48 -12.97
N ARG A 361 -3.58 16.67 -11.66
CA ARG A 361 -2.55 16.38 -10.67
C ARG A 361 -2.22 14.89 -10.62
N TRP A 362 -3.23 14.01 -10.64
CA TRP A 362 -3.03 12.56 -10.58
C TRP A 362 -2.38 12.00 -11.85
N ARG A 363 -2.76 12.49 -13.04
CA ARG A 363 -2.04 12.15 -14.29
C ARG A 363 -0.56 12.53 -14.20
N GLY A 364 -0.25 13.71 -13.65
CA GLY A 364 1.12 14.16 -13.45
C GLY A 364 1.91 13.30 -12.45
N LEU A 365 1.30 12.92 -11.33
CA LEU A 365 1.90 12.01 -10.34
C LEU A 365 2.19 10.64 -10.96
N VAL A 366 1.21 10.05 -11.65
CA VAL A 366 1.36 8.75 -12.32
C VAL A 366 2.47 8.81 -13.37
N LYS A 367 2.48 9.83 -14.23
CA LYS A 367 3.56 10.01 -15.21
C LYS A 367 4.93 10.13 -14.55
N GLY A 368 5.01 10.82 -13.41
CA GLY A 368 6.22 10.91 -12.59
C GLY A 368 6.71 9.55 -12.10
N TRP A 369 5.83 8.76 -11.47
CA TRP A 369 6.18 7.42 -10.98
C TRP A 369 6.63 6.50 -12.12
N MET A 370 5.91 6.48 -13.25
CA MET A 370 6.27 5.69 -14.43
C MET A 370 7.65 6.07 -14.99
N ALA A 371 7.93 7.38 -15.08
CA ALA A 371 9.19 7.88 -15.60
C ALA A 371 10.40 7.46 -14.75
N ARG A 372 10.20 7.35 -13.43
CA ARG A 372 11.25 6.98 -12.46
C ARG A 372 11.32 5.48 -12.16
N ASP A 373 10.38 4.67 -12.62
CA ASP A 373 10.46 3.22 -12.50
C ASP A 373 11.49 2.66 -13.48
N TYR A 374 12.73 2.47 -13.02
CA TYR A 374 13.82 1.95 -13.84
C TYR A 374 14.07 0.46 -13.63
N TYR A 375 13.41 -0.16 -12.65
CA TYR A 375 13.53 -1.60 -12.38
C TYR A 375 12.51 -2.39 -13.20
N SER A 376 11.24 -1.98 -13.21
CA SER A 376 10.15 -2.67 -13.90
C SER A 376 9.27 -1.64 -14.60
N ARG A 377 9.55 -1.34 -15.87
CA ARG A 377 8.78 -0.32 -16.60
C ARG A 377 7.30 -0.73 -16.71
N PRO A 378 6.33 0.13 -16.33
CA PRO A 378 4.90 -0.23 -16.36
C PRO A 378 4.39 -0.68 -17.73
N LEU A 379 4.89 -0.13 -18.85
CA LEU A 379 4.50 -0.59 -20.18
C LEU A 379 5.10 -1.95 -20.59
N ALA A 380 6.14 -2.41 -19.90
CA ALA A 380 6.72 -3.74 -20.09
C ALA A 380 6.07 -4.79 -19.17
N ASP A 381 5.17 -4.39 -18.26
CA ASP A 381 4.48 -5.30 -17.35
C ASP A 381 3.52 -6.23 -18.09
N THR A 382 3.90 -7.49 -18.21
CA THR A 382 3.12 -8.54 -18.89
C THR A 382 1.94 -9.05 -18.06
N ALA A 383 1.90 -8.80 -16.75
CA ALA A 383 0.77 -9.14 -15.89
C ALA A 383 -0.36 -8.09 -15.95
N LEU A 384 -0.03 -6.84 -16.27
CA LEU A 384 -1.02 -5.76 -16.31
C LEU A 384 -2.11 -6.01 -17.36
N ALA A 385 -3.40 -5.82 -17.01
CA ALA A 385 -4.50 -5.93 -17.96
C ALA A 385 -4.35 -4.94 -19.13
N LEU A 386 -4.76 -5.32 -20.34
CA LEU A 386 -4.65 -4.48 -21.55
C LEU A 386 -5.32 -3.11 -21.40
N SER A 387 -6.47 -3.04 -20.72
CA SER A 387 -7.15 -1.77 -20.45
C SER A 387 -6.37 -0.86 -19.50
N SER A 388 -5.67 -1.45 -18.53
CA SER A 388 -4.77 -0.72 -17.64
C SER A 388 -3.50 -0.26 -18.33
N LEU A 389 -2.92 -1.12 -19.18
CA LEU A 389 -1.80 -0.76 -20.05
C LEU A 389 -2.15 0.41 -20.96
N ALA A 390 -3.35 0.42 -21.55
CA ALA A 390 -3.84 1.50 -22.41
C ALA A 390 -3.91 2.85 -21.67
N ARG A 391 -4.51 2.87 -20.47
CA ARG A 391 -4.59 4.08 -19.64
C ARG A 391 -3.20 4.64 -19.28
N LEU A 392 -2.24 3.77 -18.94
CA LEU A 392 -0.88 4.20 -18.64
C LEU A 392 -0.16 4.72 -19.89
N ALA A 393 -0.29 4.03 -21.03
CA ALA A 393 0.34 4.43 -22.29
C ALA A 393 -0.19 5.78 -22.81
N GLU A 394 -1.48 6.06 -22.63
CA GLU A 394 -2.07 7.36 -22.93
C GLU A 394 -1.37 8.48 -22.14
N VAL A 395 -1.24 8.31 -20.81
CA VAL A 395 -0.62 9.32 -19.94
C VAL A 395 0.88 9.50 -20.24
N GLU A 396 1.59 8.41 -20.53
CA GLU A 396 3.02 8.47 -20.85
C GLU A 396 3.26 9.23 -22.15
N SER A 397 2.47 8.92 -23.19
CA SER A 397 2.61 9.51 -24.53
C SER A 397 2.06 10.93 -24.65
N ASP A 398 1.16 11.36 -23.77
CA ASP A 398 0.53 12.69 -23.80
C ASP A 398 1.52 13.80 -23.40
N PRO A 399 2.00 14.66 -24.33
CA PRO A 399 2.98 15.69 -24.04
C PRO A 399 2.41 16.84 -23.19
N SER A 400 1.08 16.95 -23.06
CA SER A 400 0.45 17.98 -22.22
C SER A 400 0.50 17.63 -20.73
N VAL A 401 0.70 16.35 -20.39
CA VAL A 401 0.86 15.91 -19.00
C VAL A 401 2.31 16.12 -18.56
N THR A 402 2.50 17.00 -17.58
CA THR A 402 3.80 17.21 -16.92
C THR A 402 4.00 16.16 -15.82
N ALA A 403 5.13 15.45 -15.87
CA ALA A 403 5.52 14.52 -14.82
C ALA A 403 5.82 15.27 -13.51
N LEU A 404 5.19 14.85 -12.41
CA LEU A 404 5.36 15.47 -11.10
C LEU A 404 6.40 14.70 -10.25
N PRO A 405 7.18 15.41 -9.41
CA PRO A 405 8.10 14.77 -8.47
C PRO A 405 7.34 14.16 -7.30
N GLU A 406 7.98 13.24 -6.60
CA GLU A 406 7.54 12.84 -5.27
C GLU A 406 7.94 13.90 -4.24
N PRO A 407 7.05 14.30 -3.32
CA PRO A 407 7.36 15.33 -2.36
C PRO A 407 8.31 14.82 -1.27
N VAL A 408 9.27 15.68 -0.89
CA VAL A 408 10.02 15.53 0.36
C VAL A 408 9.06 15.66 1.53
N GLY A 409 9.23 14.81 2.54
CA GLY A 409 8.45 14.91 3.76
C GLY A 409 8.31 13.58 4.50
N HIS A 410 7.64 13.65 5.65
CA HIS A 410 7.29 12.52 6.48
C HIS A 410 5.77 12.40 6.60
N ARG A 411 5.27 11.16 6.55
CA ARG A 411 3.87 10.83 6.83
C ARG A 411 3.82 9.75 7.88
N LEU A 412 3.07 10.01 8.96
CA LEU A 412 2.79 9.07 10.03
C LEU A 412 1.33 8.62 9.94
N PHE A 413 1.13 7.31 9.77
CA PHE A 413 -0.16 6.64 9.69
C PHE A 413 -0.42 5.92 11.01
N ALA A 414 -0.74 6.69 12.04
CA ALA A 414 -0.84 6.21 13.41
C ALA A 414 -1.92 5.13 13.59
N SER A 415 -2.95 5.12 12.73
CA SER A 415 -4.06 4.16 12.79
C SER A 415 -3.77 2.81 12.19
N MET A 416 -2.69 2.69 11.42
CA MET A 416 -2.20 1.41 10.92
C MET A 416 -0.74 1.11 11.29
N ASP A 417 -0.19 1.84 12.27
CA ASP A 417 1.19 1.69 12.76
C ASP A 417 2.22 1.66 11.61
N ARG A 418 2.09 2.59 10.66
CA ARG A 418 3.03 2.77 9.53
C ARG A 418 3.58 4.19 9.47
N ALA A 419 4.75 4.32 8.87
CA ALA A 419 5.26 5.64 8.47
C ALA A 419 6.02 5.56 7.15
N THR A 420 6.02 6.65 6.42
CA THR A 420 6.85 6.84 5.21
C THR A 420 7.66 8.11 5.36
N HIS A 421 8.88 8.09 4.86
CA HIS A 421 9.77 9.23 4.92
C HIS A 421 10.52 9.36 3.60
N ARG A 422 10.48 10.55 3.01
CA ARG A 422 11.12 10.87 1.74
C ARG A 422 12.03 12.07 1.92
N ARG A 423 13.24 11.94 1.38
CA ARG A 423 14.24 12.99 1.28
C ARG A 423 14.74 13.05 -0.16
N PRO A 424 15.46 14.12 -0.54
CA PRO A 424 16.14 14.11 -1.84
C PRO A 424 17.00 12.85 -1.98
N GLY A 425 16.73 12.05 -3.01
CA GLY A 425 17.51 10.86 -3.33
C GLY A 425 17.08 9.54 -2.69
N TRP A 426 16.15 9.52 -1.72
CA TRP A 426 15.78 8.27 -1.04
C TRP A 426 14.42 8.31 -0.32
N ALA A 427 13.89 7.13 -0.07
CA ALA A 427 12.68 6.92 0.73
C ALA A 427 12.84 5.75 1.70
N ALA A 428 12.09 5.79 2.80
CA ALA A 428 11.98 4.71 3.76
C ALA A 428 10.52 4.47 4.19
N SER A 429 10.25 3.23 4.59
CA SER A 429 8.98 2.76 5.13
C SER A 429 9.22 2.05 6.45
N LEU A 430 8.48 2.43 7.49
CA LEU A 430 8.53 1.78 8.79
C LEU A 430 7.24 1.00 9.04
N SER A 431 7.39 -0.28 9.41
CA SER A 431 6.31 -1.21 9.73
C SER A 431 6.36 -1.65 11.18
N MET A 432 5.34 -1.26 11.95
CA MET A 432 5.18 -1.60 13.37
C MET A 432 3.89 -2.40 13.60
N ALA A 433 3.67 -2.85 14.84
CA ALA A 433 2.48 -3.55 15.28
C ALA A 433 2.17 -3.18 16.74
N SER A 434 0.88 -3.20 17.11
CA SER A 434 0.36 -2.82 18.42
C SER A 434 -0.88 -3.65 18.76
N LYS A 435 -1.52 -3.38 19.91
CA LYS A 435 -2.83 -3.97 20.22
C LYS A 435 -3.92 -3.66 19.18
N ARG A 436 -3.69 -2.67 18.30
CA ARG A 436 -4.61 -2.25 17.23
C ARG A 436 -4.30 -2.94 15.90
N ILE A 437 -3.05 -3.33 15.65
CA ILE A 437 -2.55 -3.77 14.35
C ILE A 437 -1.75 -5.06 14.49
N ALA A 438 -2.08 -6.04 13.66
CA ALA A 438 -1.48 -7.37 13.70
C ALA A 438 0.03 -7.35 13.49
N HIS A 439 0.72 -8.35 14.04
CA HIS A 439 2.14 -8.58 13.71
C HIS A 439 2.37 -8.74 12.21
N TYR A 440 1.47 -9.48 11.56
CA TYR A 440 1.41 -9.76 10.14
C TYR A 440 0.06 -10.43 9.82
N GLU A 441 -0.17 -10.73 8.54
CA GLU A 441 -1.27 -11.60 8.13
C GLU A 441 -0.75 -12.85 7.41
N THR A 442 -1.25 -14.01 7.82
CA THR A 442 -1.29 -15.28 7.07
C THR A 442 -2.76 -15.64 6.81
N GLY A 443 -3.04 -16.37 5.75
CA GLY A 443 -4.40 -16.80 5.40
C GLY A 443 -4.40 -17.48 4.04
N ASN A 444 -5.27 -18.47 3.84
CA ASN A 444 -5.32 -19.30 2.63
C ASN A 444 -3.96 -19.96 2.27
N GLY A 445 -3.10 -20.19 3.25
CA GLY A 445 -1.75 -20.72 3.02
C GLY A 445 -0.74 -19.69 2.46
N GLU A 446 -1.07 -18.40 2.43
CA GLU A 446 -0.19 -17.30 2.04
C GLU A 446 0.58 -16.73 3.25
N ASN A 447 1.79 -16.19 2.99
CA ASN A 447 2.67 -15.48 3.92
C ASN A 447 3.02 -16.24 5.20
N LEU A 448 3.30 -17.54 5.08
CA LEU A 448 3.51 -18.46 6.21
C LEU A 448 4.60 -18.01 7.20
N ARG A 449 5.57 -17.20 6.75
CA ARG A 449 6.75 -16.77 7.53
C ARG A 449 6.86 -15.25 7.71
N GLY A 450 5.75 -14.54 7.62
CA GLY A 450 5.69 -13.08 7.77
C GLY A 450 5.82 -12.55 9.21
N TRP A 451 6.07 -13.41 10.21
CA TRP A 451 5.93 -13.15 11.66
C TRP A 451 6.51 -11.82 12.15
N HIS A 452 7.67 -11.43 11.60
CA HIS A 452 8.44 -10.29 12.07
C HIS A 452 8.27 -9.01 11.23
N THR A 453 7.40 -9.01 10.21
CA THR A 453 7.17 -7.85 9.32
C THR A 453 6.61 -6.62 10.06
N GLY A 454 5.92 -6.80 11.19
CA GLY A 454 5.49 -5.71 12.09
C GLY A 454 6.40 -5.46 13.30
N SER A 455 7.59 -6.07 13.36
CA SER A 455 8.51 -5.96 14.52
C SER A 455 9.47 -4.75 14.43
N GLY A 456 8.98 -3.64 13.85
CA GLY A 456 9.79 -2.46 13.57
C GLY A 456 10.65 -2.63 12.32
N MET A 457 10.10 -3.26 11.28
CA MET A 457 10.81 -3.46 10.02
C MET A 457 10.98 -2.12 9.30
N LEU A 458 12.23 -1.79 8.93
CA LEU A 458 12.61 -0.56 8.26
C LEU A 458 13.09 -0.88 6.85
N SER A 459 12.25 -0.60 5.86
CA SER A 459 12.56 -0.75 4.44
C SER A 459 12.99 0.57 3.82
N TRP A 460 13.89 0.55 2.84
CA TRP A 460 14.37 1.78 2.20
C TRP A 460 14.95 1.56 0.79
N TRP A 461 14.87 2.63 0.00
CA TRP A 461 15.22 2.68 -1.43
C TRP A 461 15.95 3.99 -1.76
N GLY A 462 16.78 3.97 -2.78
CA GLY A 462 17.30 5.15 -3.45
C GLY A 462 16.45 5.53 -4.65
N ASP A 463 16.51 6.80 -5.06
CA ASP A 463 15.84 7.27 -6.28
C ASP A 463 16.46 6.70 -7.56
N SER A 464 17.76 6.35 -7.52
CA SER A 464 18.51 5.78 -8.63
C SER A 464 19.20 4.45 -8.30
N PHE A 465 18.99 3.90 -7.11
CA PHE A 465 19.55 2.60 -6.70
C PHE A 465 18.56 1.80 -5.82
N GLY A 466 18.61 0.48 -5.91
CA GLY A 466 17.82 -0.39 -5.06
C GLY A 466 16.30 -0.39 -5.29
N ASN A 467 15.79 0.14 -6.41
CA ASN A 467 14.35 0.12 -6.73
C ASN A 467 13.76 -1.31 -6.70
N GLY A 468 14.48 -2.31 -7.20
CA GLY A 468 14.11 -3.74 -7.12
C GLY A 468 14.48 -4.48 -5.82
N GLN A 469 14.79 -3.75 -4.73
CA GLN A 469 15.32 -4.35 -3.49
C GLN A 469 14.45 -5.47 -2.92
N TYR A 470 13.13 -5.25 -2.89
CA TYR A 470 12.15 -6.19 -2.33
C TYR A 470 11.39 -6.96 -3.42
N SER A 471 11.63 -6.63 -4.69
CA SER A 471 11.06 -7.29 -5.86
C SER A 471 11.90 -8.49 -6.31
N ASP A 472 13.23 -8.39 -6.27
CA ASP A 472 14.12 -9.41 -6.84
C ASP A 472 14.24 -10.67 -5.96
N ALA A 473 13.16 -11.46 -5.90
CA ALA A 473 13.02 -12.68 -5.11
C ALA A 473 13.44 -12.51 -3.64
N PHE A 474 13.22 -11.33 -3.05
CA PHE A 474 13.55 -11.04 -1.66
C PHE A 474 12.80 -11.97 -0.70
N TRP A 475 11.47 -11.94 -0.75
CA TRP A 475 10.60 -12.67 0.19
C TRP A 475 10.84 -14.19 0.26
N PRO A 476 11.02 -14.93 -0.85
CA PRO A 476 11.27 -16.37 -0.76
C PRO A 476 12.71 -16.72 -0.34
N THR A 477 13.65 -15.77 -0.31
CA THR A 477 15.08 -16.08 -0.05
C THR A 477 15.65 -15.42 1.21
N VAL A 478 15.02 -14.36 1.72
CA VAL A 478 15.47 -13.65 2.93
C VAL A 478 15.41 -14.56 4.17
N ASP A 479 16.25 -14.30 5.19
CA ASP A 479 16.04 -14.89 6.52
C ASP A 479 14.81 -14.23 7.17
N PRO A 480 13.70 -14.94 7.39
CA PRO A 480 12.52 -14.35 8.02
C PRO A 480 12.78 -13.89 9.45
N TYR A 481 13.84 -14.40 10.09
CA TYR A 481 14.30 -13.96 11.42
C TYR A 481 15.27 -12.77 11.37
N ARG A 482 15.63 -12.27 10.19
CA ARG A 482 16.52 -11.09 10.06
C ARG A 482 15.97 -10.07 9.07
N LEU A 483 14.72 -9.67 9.25
CA LEU A 483 14.15 -8.55 8.50
C LEU A 483 14.79 -7.22 8.95
N PRO A 484 15.08 -6.29 8.03
CA PRO A 484 15.85 -5.08 8.32
C PRO A 484 15.17 -4.22 9.40
N GLY A 485 15.94 -3.71 10.37
CA GLY A 485 15.47 -2.87 11.46
C GLY A 485 14.82 -3.61 12.65
N THR A 486 14.48 -4.89 12.50
CA THR A 486 13.73 -5.62 13.54
C THR A 486 14.60 -5.96 14.77
N THR A 487 13.95 -6.20 15.91
CA THR A 487 14.56 -6.88 17.06
C THR A 487 13.77 -8.14 17.32
N VAL A 488 14.40 -9.31 17.33
CA VAL A 488 13.69 -10.59 17.40
C VAL A 488 14.42 -11.62 18.29
N SER A 489 13.63 -12.53 18.85
CA SER A 489 14.14 -13.76 19.45
C SER A 489 14.42 -14.77 18.34
N ARG A 490 15.49 -15.56 18.46
CA ARG A 490 15.80 -16.67 17.54
C ARG A 490 15.00 -17.94 17.85
N LYS A 491 14.02 -17.87 18.75
CA LYS A 491 13.04 -18.94 18.99
C LYS A 491 12.39 -19.35 17.67
N VAL A 492 12.41 -20.65 17.40
CA VAL A 492 11.78 -21.21 16.19
C VAL A 492 10.27 -21.04 16.26
N LEU A 493 9.70 -20.48 15.20
CA LEU A 493 8.27 -20.31 14.98
C LEU A 493 7.79 -21.28 13.91
N ALA A 494 6.60 -21.84 14.11
CA ALA A 494 5.92 -22.65 13.10
C ALA A 494 5.38 -21.77 11.96
N ASP A 495 5.30 -22.33 10.76
CA ASP A 495 4.60 -21.69 9.64
C ASP A 495 3.17 -21.32 10.06
N GLY A 496 2.78 -20.06 9.85
CA GLY A 496 1.48 -19.52 10.27
C GLY A 496 1.34 -19.21 11.77
N ALA A 497 2.43 -19.25 12.55
CA ALA A 497 2.37 -18.93 13.98
C ALA A 497 1.74 -17.56 14.26
N GLY A 498 0.77 -17.54 15.19
CA GLY A 498 -0.03 -16.34 15.49
C GLY A 498 -1.45 -16.40 14.92
N GLY A 499 -1.74 -17.36 14.03
CA GLY A 499 -3.07 -17.59 13.49
C GLY A 499 -3.40 -16.71 12.28
N ASP A 500 -4.40 -17.15 11.52
CA ASP A 500 -4.81 -16.52 10.28
C ASP A 500 -5.52 -15.17 10.49
N TRP A 501 -5.60 -14.38 9.42
CA TRP A 501 -6.40 -13.15 9.32
C TRP A 501 -6.06 -12.09 10.37
N GLY A 502 -4.77 -11.96 10.69
CA GLY A 502 -4.28 -10.95 11.63
C GLY A 502 -4.67 -11.21 13.08
N ALA A 503 -4.93 -12.47 13.46
CA ALA A 503 -5.38 -12.84 14.81
C ALA A 503 -4.40 -12.41 15.92
N SER A 504 -3.09 -12.52 15.69
CA SER A 504 -2.07 -12.16 16.68
C SER A 504 -1.68 -10.69 16.59
N ARG A 505 -1.90 -9.98 17.71
CA ARG A 505 -1.52 -8.59 17.94
C ARG A 505 -0.70 -8.51 19.22
N PRO A 506 0.39 -7.72 19.26
CA PRO A 506 1.15 -7.55 20.49
C PRO A 506 0.31 -6.82 21.53
N ASP A 507 0.37 -7.25 22.79
CA ASP A 507 -0.21 -6.51 23.92
C ASP A 507 0.67 -5.31 24.29
N ALA A 508 0.64 -4.31 23.42
CA ALA A 508 1.39 -3.08 23.51
C ALA A 508 0.58 -1.93 22.92
N ALA A 509 0.29 -0.92 23.74
CA ALA A 509 -0.46 0.27 23.30
C ALA A 509 0.44 1.37 22.75
N TRP A 510 1.63 1.58 23.34
CA TRP A 510 2.55 2.65 22.96
C TRP A 510 3.26 2.28 21.65
N VAL A 511 2.67 2.68 20.54
CA VAL A 511 3.20 2.54 19.17
C VAL A 511 2.71 3.73 18.35
N GLY A 512 3.62 4.41 17.65
CA GLY A 512 3.33 5.64 16.93
C GLY A 512 4.42 6.69 17.15
N GLY A 513 4.06 7.97 17.15
CA GLY A 513 5.03 9.04 17.35
C GLY A 513 4.52 10.42 17.00
N THR A 514 5.45 11.33 16.69
CA THR A 514 5.18 12.69 16.26
C THR A 514 5.98 13.04 15.02
N THR A 515 5.47 14.02 14.25
CA THR A 515 6.15 14.60 13.10
C THR A 515 5.71 16.05 12.93
N ASP A 516 6.58 16.88 12.35
CA ASP A 516 6.25 18.23 11.84
C ASP A 516 5.93 18.22 10.32
N GLY A 517 5.79 17.03 9.73
CA GLY A 517 5.60 16.83 8.29
C GLY A 517 6.90 16.64 7.51
N GLU A 518 8.08 16.86 8.10
CA GLU A 518 9.37 16.68 7.45
C GLU A 518 10.28 15.72 8.23
N PHE A 519 10.42 15.94 9.54
CA PHE A 519 11.13 15.07 10.48
C PHE A 519 10.16 14.40 11.44
N ALA A 520 10.62 13.33 12.10
CA ALA A 520 9.77 12.58 13.02
C ALA A 520 10.54 11.91 14.15
N SER A 521 9.83 11.73 15.28
CA SER A 521 10.22 10.87 16.39
C SER A 521 9.17 9.76 16.52
N LEU A 522 9.53 8.53 16.18
CA LEU A 522 8.64 7.38 16.19
C LEU A 522 9.15 6.31 17.15
N GLY A 523 8.26 5.48 17.67
CA GLY A 523 8.68 4.32 18.44
C GLY A 523 7.62 3.23 18.56
N GLN A 524 8.10 2.07 18.98
CA GLN A 524 7.31 0.87 19.23
C GLN A 524 7.71 0.26 20.57
N HIS A 525 6.73 0.07 21.45
CA HIS A 525 6.83 -0.94 22.50
C HIS A 525 6.69 -2.30 21.85
N LEU A 526 7.82 -2.93 21.56
CA LEU A 526 7.85 -4.24 20.93
C LEU A 526 7.50 -5.32 21.96
N ARG A 527 6.60 -6.24 21.58
CA ARG A 527 6.44 -7.58 22.14
C ARG A 527 6.64 -8.57 21.01
N GLY A 528 7.46 -9.61 21.19
CA GLY A 528 7.73 -10.59 20.13
C GLY A 528 6.56 -11.57 19.92
N LEU A 529 6.23 -11.90 18.66
CA LEU A 529 5.24 -12.92 18.36
C LEU A 529 5.67 -14.27 18.94
N GLY A 530 4.81 -14.91 19.74
CA GLY A 530 5.08 -16.21 20.35
C GLY A 530 6.33 -16.23 21.25
N SER A 531 6.79 -15.07 21.72
CA SER A 531 8.06 -14.87 22.41
C SER A 531 7.87 -14.04 23.68
N THR A 532 8.73 -14.24 24.68
CA THR A 532 8.81 -13.40 25.88
C THR A 532 9.51 -12.06 25.62
N LEU A 533 10.09 -11.87 24.44
CA LEU A 533 10.83 -10.67 24.04
C LEU A 533 10.00 -9.40 24.24
N THR A 534 10.58 -8.41 24.92
CA THR A 534 10.09 -7.04 24.96
C THR A 534 11.23 -6.05 24.73
N ALA A 535 10.94 -4.93 24.07
CA ALA A 535 11.92 -3.86 23.86
C ALA A 535 11.26 -2.49 23.64
N ARG A 536 12.02 -1.42 23.89
CA ARG A 536 11.71 -0.07 23.45
C ARG A 536 12.52 0.26 22.21
N LYS A 537 11.85 0.45 21.07
CA LYS A 537 12.50 0.80 19.80
C LYS A 537 12.06 2.21 19.40
N SER A 538 13.02 3.05 19.02
CA SER A 538 12.76 4.41 18.53
C SER A 538 13.51 4.68 17.23
N TRP A 539 12.87 5.45 16.36
CA TRP A 539 13.42 5.92 15.09
C TRP A 539 13.26 7.44 15.01
N PHE A 540 14.35 8.14 14.75
CA PHE A 540 14.36 9.58 14.49
C PHE A 540 14.70 9.79 13.02
N LEU A 541 13.71 10.23 12.25
CA LEU A 541 13.81 10.35 10.80
C LEU A 541 14.16 11.80 10.46
N LEU A 542 15.37 12.01 9.94
CA LEU A 542 16.00 13.32 9.77
C LEU A 542 16.21 13.66 8.28
N ASP A 543 17.22 14.47 7.95
CA ASP A 543 17.44 14.99 6.61
C ASP A 543 18.15 13.99 5.67
N ASP A 544 19.18 13.31 6.17
CA ASP A 544 19.99 12.36 5.41
C ASP A 544 20.27 11.04 6.15
N THR A 545 19.63 10.86 7.31
CA THR A 545 19.85 9.71 8.17
C THR A 545 18.62 9.36 8.99
N ILE A 546 18.54 8.09 9.39
CA ILE A 546 17.59 7.60 10.40
C ILE A 546 18.41 7.16 11.60
N VAL A 547 18.17 7.77 12.76
CA VAL A 547 18.80 7.36 14.03
C VAL A 547 17.90 6.33 14.72
N CYS A 548 18.45 5.15 15.00
CA CYS A 548 17.74 4.02 15.56
C CYS A 548 18.24 3.72 16.98
N LEU A 549 17.34 3.78 17.96
CA LEU A 549 17.62 3.49 19.36
C LEU A 549 16.84 2.25 19.81
N GLY A 550 17.50 1.40 20.60
CA GLY A 550 16.87 0.29 21.31
C GLY A 550 17.32 0.26 22.76
N ALA A 551 16.40 0.01 23.67
CA ALA A 551 16.68 -0.15 25.10
C ALA A 551 15.68 -1.09 25.76
N GLY A 552 16.05 -1.60 26.94
CA GLY A 552 15.19 -2.49 27.70
C GLY A 552 14.90 -3.80 26.99
N ILE A 553 15.85 -4.28 26.18
CA ILE A 553 15.70 -5.52 25.43
C ILE A 553 15.81 -6.65 26.44
N ARG A 554 14.68 -7.32 26.67
CA ARG A 554 14.54 -8.42 27.63
C ARG A 554 13.91 -9.62 26.97
N CYS A 555 14.45 -10.81 27.25
CA CYS A 555 13.88 -12.07 26.78
C CYS A 555 14.21 -13.18 27.78
N SER A 556 13.40 -14.23 27.81
CA SER A 556 13.61 -15.45 28.59
C SER A 556 13.17 -16.67 27.79
N ASP A 557 13.42 -16.65 26.47
CA ASP A 557 13.06 -17.75 25.56
C ASP A 557 14.10 -18.87 25.53
N GLY A 558 15.26 -18.69 26.15
CA GLY A 558 16.40 -19.61 26.09
C GLY A 558 17.15 -19.56 24.75
N THR A 559 16.90 -18.54 23.93
CA THR A 559 17.54 -18.36 22.61
C THR A 559 18.17 -16.98 22.47
N ALA A 560 19.10 -16.84 21.51
CA ALA A 560 19.69 -15.56 21.19
C ALA A 560 18.65 -14.52 20.76
N VAL A 561 18.90 -13.25 21.09
CA VAL A 561 18.11 -12.10 20.63
C VAL A 561 18.96 -11.23 19.74
N GLU A 562 18.43 -10.85 18.58
CA GLU A 562 19.16 -10.07 17.58
C GLU A 562 18.42 -8.76 17.27
N THR A 563 19.17 -7.67 17.06
CA THR A 563 18.65 -6.48 16.35
C THR A 563 19.31 -6.40 14.99
N VAL A 564 18.53 -6.47 13.93
CA VAL A 564 19.02 -6.34 12.55
C VAL A 564 19.21 -4.86 12.24
N VAL A 565 20.44 -4.44 11.98
CA VAL A 565 20.73 -3.10 11.47
C VAL A 565 20.25 -3.00 10.03
N ASP A 566 20.63 -3.97 9.19
CA ASP A 566 20.11 -4.10 7.84
C ASP A 566 20.29 -5.54 7.30
N ASN A 567 19.53 -5.90 6.27
CA ASN A 567 19.65 -7.13 5.53
C ASN A 567 19.35 -6.88 4.04
N ARG A 568 20.41 -6.59 3.26
CA ARG A 568 20.28 -6.17 1.86
C ARG A 568 20.46 -7.36 0.92
N ASN A 569 19.42 -7.66 0.14
CA ASN A 569 19.50 -8.44 -1.09
C ASN A 569 20.45 -7.76 -2.09
N LEU A 570 21.43 -8.52 -2.57
CA LEU A 570 22.44 -8.10 -3.54
C LEU A 570 22.17 -8.66 -4.95
N GLY A 571 21.03 -9.33 -5.15
CA GLY A 571 20.70 -10.03 -6.37
C GLY A 571 21.34 -11.42 -6.46
N ALA A 572 21.12 -12.10 -7.59
CA ALA A 572 21.64 -13.46 -7.81
C ALA A 572 23.18 -13.54 -7.83
N ALA A 573 23.84 -12.48 -8.30
CA ALA A 573 25.28 -12.45 -8.55
C ALA A 573 26.03 -11.28 -7.90
N GLY A 574 25.38 -10.49 -7.02
CA GLY A 574 25.98 -9.29 -6.45
C GLY A 574 27.31 -9.52 -5.73
N THR A 575 28.24 -8.58 -5.94
CA THR A 575 29.59 -8.55 -5.35
C THR A 575 29.89 -7.19 -4.70
N HIS A 576 28.85 -6.43 -4.36
CA HIS A 576 28.94 -5.09 -3.76
C HIS A 576 29.99 -5.03 -2.64
N ALA A 577 30.93 -4.10 -2.77
CA ALA A 577 32.00 -3.90 -1.82
C ALA A 577 31.44 -3.50 -0.44
N LEU A 578 31.91 -4.18 0.59
CA LEU A 578 31.67 -3.81 1.98
C LEU A 578 32.94 -3.19 2.54
N THR A 579 32.84 -1.98 3.07
CA THR A 579 33.92 -1.34 3.83
C THR A 579 33.49 -1.25 5.29
N VAL A 580 34.35 -1.65 6.23
CA VAL A 580 34.11 -1.51 7.67
C VAL A 580 35.32 -0.84 8.30
N GLY A 581 35.11 0.27 9.02
CA GLY A 581 36.20 1.04 9.64
C GLY A 581 37.27 1.51 8.65
N GLY A 582 36.92 1.73 7.38
CA GLY A 582 37.86 2.10 6.31
C GLY A 582 38.53 0.91 5.61
N ALA A 583 38.39 -0.31 6.11
CA ALA A 583 38.96 -1.51 5.49
C ALA A 583 37.94 -2.24 4.60
N LEU A 584 38.35 -2.58 3.37
CA LEU A 584 37.57 -3.43 2.47
C LEU A 584 37.48 -4.85 3.06
N GLN A 585 36.28 -5.42 3.05
CA GLN A 585 36.00 -6.75 3.57
C GLN A 585 35.88 -7.78 2.44
N PRO A 586 36.13 -9.07 2.73
CA PRO A 586 35.98 -10.14 1.75
C PRO A 586 34.60 -10.19 1.08
N ALA A 587 34.61 -10.44 -0.23
CA ALA A 587 33.41 -10.67 -1.02
C ALA A 587 32.98 -12.15 -1.09
N ALA A 588 33.74 -13.05 -0.43
CA ALA A 588 33.46 -14.48 -0.42
C ALA A 588 32.10 -14.78 0.25
N LEU A 589 31.33 -15.69 -0.34
CA LEU A 589 30.08 -16.16 0.24
C LEU A 589 30.38 -17.07 1.44
N GLY A 590 29.54 -16.96 2.48
CA GLY A 590 29.78 -17.59 3.79
C GLY A 590 30.71 -16.80 4.70
N TRP A 591 31.29 -15.69 4.23
CA TRP A 591 32.12 -14.84 5.07
C TRP A 591 31.28 -14.17 6.17
N SER A 592 31.76 -14.26 7.41
CA SER A 592 31.17 -13.62 8.58
C SER A 592 32.27 -13.04 9.47
N ALA A 593 32.01 -11.88 10.07
CA ALA A 593 32.91 -11.26 11.02
C ALA A 593 32.13 -10.44 12.07
N ALA A 594 32.81 -10.14 13.19
CA ALA A 594 32.32 -9.22 14.20
C ALA A 594 33.27 -8.02 14.31
N PHE A 595 32.71 -6.84 14.48
CA PHE A 595 33.45 -5.58 14.54
C PHE A 595 33.07 -4.78 15.79
N PRO A 596 34.01 -4.02 16.38
CA PRO A 596 33.72 -3.20 17.54
C PRO A 596 32.72 -2.08 17.22
N SER A 597 31.95 -1.68 18.24
CA SER A 597 31.08 -0.52 18.26
C SER A 597 31.52 0.39 19.43
N PRO A 598 31.72 1.70 19.22
CA PRO A 598 31.38 2.49 18.03
C PRO A 598 32.27 2.20 16.81
N GLY A 599 31.70 2.36 15.62
CA GLY A 599 32.33 2.06 14.33
C GLY A 599 31.41 2.38 13.16
N TRP A 600 31.82 2.10 11.93
CA TRP A 600 30.97 2.32 10.76
C TRP A 600 31.19 1.27 9.67
N ALA A 601 30.15 1.06 8.87
CA ALA A 601 30.16 0.20 7.71
C ALA A 601 29.53 0.92 6.51
N HIS A 602 29.97 0.59 5.30
CA HIS A 602 29.40 1.10 4.05
C HIS A 602 29.27 -0.03 3.05
N LEU A 603 28.08 -0.15 2.46
CA LEU A 603 27.79 -1.09 1.39
C LEU A 603 27.66 -0.31 0.07
N ALA A 604 28.60 -0.53 -0.84
CA ALA A 604 28.61 0.15 -2.15
C ALA A 604 27.30 -0.09 -2.92
N GLY A 605 26.78 0.96 -3.56
CA GLY A 605 25.51 0.92 -4.29
C GLY A 605 24.26 1.00 -3.40
N PHE A 606 24.42 1.12 -2.07
CA PHE A 606 23.32 1.17 -1.12
C PHE A 606 23.45 2.33 -0.14
N GLY A 607 24.39 2.29 0.80
CA GLY A 607 24.47 3.32 1.84
C GLY A 607 25.41 3.00 2.99
N GLY A 608 25.40 3.89 3.98
CA GLY A 608 26.26 3.85 5.16
C GLY A 608 25.51 3.52 6.45
N TYR A 609 26.24 2.95 7.41
CA TYR A 609 25.77 2.65 8.75
C TYR A 609 26.79 3.14 9.77
N VAL A 610 26.34 3.91 10.76
CA VAL A 610 27.20 4.38 11.87
C VAL A 610 26.73 3.74 13.16
N MET A 611 27.58 2.92 13.77
CA MET A 611 27.31 2.22 15.02
C MET A 611 27.81 3.08 16.17
N ALA A 612 26.94 3.35 17.14
CA ALA A 612 27.24 4.23 18.28
C ALA A 612 26.98 3.55 19.65
N GLY A 613 26.45 2.33 19.66
CA GLY A 613 26.27 1.55 20.88
C GLY A 613 27.59 0.97 21.41
N SER A 614 27.57 0.42 22.63
CA SER A 614 28.68 -0.39 23.17
C SER A 614 28.68 -1.81 22.60
N GLY A 615 29.84 -2.46 22.61
CA GLY A 615 29.96 -3.88 22.25
C GLY A 615 30.42 -4.09 20.81
N SER A 616 29.74 -4.96 20.08
CA SER A 616 30.09 -5.30 18.70
C SER A 616 28.85 -5.46 17.83
N PHE A 617 29.04 -5.34 16.52
CA PHE A 617 28.06 -5.72 15.52
C PHE A 617 28.65 -6.81 14.61
N LYS A 618 27.80 -7.69 14.12
CA LYS A 618 28.16 -8.79 13.23
C LYS A 618 27.78 -8.45 11.81
N VAL A 619 28.54 -9.01 10.87
CA VAL A 619 28.26 -8.94 9.44
C VAL A 619 28.37 -10.34 8.84
N LEU A 620 27.43 -10.68 7.97
CA LEU A 620 27.38 -11.95 7.24
C LEU A 620 27.13 -11.65 5.76
N ARG A 621 27.92 -12.26 4.89
CA ARG A 621 27.69 -12.33 3.45
C ARG A 621 27.43 -13.77 3.06
N GLU A 622 26.25 -14.06 2.53
CA GLU A 622 25.88 -15.43 2.17
C GLU A 622 25.00 -15.47 0.91
N ALA A 623 24.90 -16.65 0.30
CA ALA A 623 23.88 -16.94 -0.69
C ALA A 623 22.78 -17.76 -0.03
N ARG A 624 21.53 -17.38 -0.27
CA ARG A 624 20.33 -18.02 0.28
C ARG A 624 19.48 -18.51 -0.86
N THR A 625 19.06 -19.78 -0.78
CA THR A 625 18.16 -20.40 -1.75
C THR A 625 16.83 -20.68 -1.07
N GLY A 626 15.73 -20.32 -1.73
CA GLY A 626 14.39 -20.62 -1.26
C GLY A 626 13.38 -20.62 -2.40
N ARG A 627 12.11 -20.82 -2.07
CA ARG A 627 11.02 -21.03 -3.03
C ARG A 627 9.79 -20.26 -2.58
N TRP A 628 8.98 -19.81 -3.53
CA TRP A 628 7.68 -19.23 -3.21
C TRP A 628 6.77 -20.24 -2.50
N SER A 629 6.87 -21.53 -2.87
CA SER A 629 6.14 -22.63 -2.21
C SER A 629 6.42 -22.77 -0.70
N GLU A 630 7.55 -22.26 -0.21
CA GLU A 630 7.92 -22.33 1.22
C GLU A 630 7.24 -21.25 2.06
N ILE A 631 6.73 -20.19 1.43
CA ILE A 631 6.03 -19.08 2.11
C ILE A 631 4.59 -18.92 1.63
N ASN A 632 4.19 -19.63 0.57
CA ASN A 632 2.86 -19.62 -0.02
C ASN A 632 2.53 -21.00 -0.61
N ARG A 633 1.46 -21.65 -0.14
CA ARG A 633 1.10 -23.00 -0.61
C ARG A 633 0.78 -23.06 -2.12
N GLY A 634 0.30 -21.97 -2.70
CA GLY A 634 0.07 -21.85 -4.15
C GLY A 634 1.30 -21.38 -4.94
N GLY A 635 2.42 -21.12 -4.26
CA GLY A 635 3.65 -20.63 -4.86
C GLY A 635 4.44 -21.71 -5.60
N SER A 636 5.22 -21.29 -6.59
CA SER A 636 6.09 -22.15 -7.39
C SER A 636 7.20 -22.78 -6.54
N ALA A 637 7.50 -24.05 -6.82
CA ALA A 637 8.59 -24.81 -6.20
C ALA A 637 9.98 -24.55 -6.85
N THR A 638 10.04 -23.66 -7.85
CA THR A 638 11.29 -23.26 -8.48
C THR A 638 12.24 -22.63 -7.47
N ALA A 639 13.42 -23.23 -7.33
CA ALA A 639 14.45 -22.73 -6.42
C ALA A 639 15.07 -21.44 -6.96
N LEU A 640 15.09 -20.40 -6.13
CA LEU A 640 15.68 -19.10 -6.44
C LEU A 640 16.80 -18.83 -5.43
N THR A 641 17.95 -18.37 -5.93
CA THR A 641 19.09 -18.00 -5.08
C THR A 641 19.36 -16.52 -5.15
N ARG A 642 19.54 -15.88 -3.99
CA ARG A 642 19.95 -14.49 -3.86
C ARG A 642 21.07 -14.35 -2.85
N ARG A 643 21.96 -13.39 -3.08
CA ARG A 643 23.05 -13.07 -2.16
C ARG A 643 22.60 -11.98 -1.21
N TYR A 644 23.02 -12.07 0.05
CA TYR A 644 22.67 -11.11 1.07
C TYR A 644 23.92 -10.58 1.76
N LEU A 645 23.79 -9.35 2.25
CA LEU A 645 24.67 -8.80 3.26
C LEU A 645 23.84 -8.33 4.45
N THR A 646 24.08 -8.94 5.60
CA THR A 646 23.32 -8.74 6.83
C THR A 646 24.21 -8.12 7.89
N LEU A 647 23.76 -7.06 8.55
CA LEU A 647 24.41 -6.46 9.72
C LEU A 647 23.47 -6.55 10.91
N TRP A 648 23.96 -6.98 12.08
CA TRP A 648 23.13 -7.07 13.28
C TRP A 648 23.91 -6.94 14.59
N TYR A 649 23.21 -6.55 15.65
CA TYR A 649 23.64 -6.70 17.03
C TYR A 649 23.17 -8.04 17.58
N ASP A 650 24.05 -8.75 18.28
CA ASP A 650 23.73 -9.96 19.03
C ASP A 650 23.68 -9.60 20.52
N HIS A 651 22.49 -9.70 21.12
CA HIS A 651 22.25 -9.38 22.53
C HIS A 651 22.45 -10.58 23.45
N GLY A 652 22.92 -11.72 22.90
CA GLY A 652 23.08 -12.98 23.62
C GLY A 652 21.75 -13.67 23.91
N THR A 653 21.84 -14.76 24.69
CA THR A 653 20.69 -15.50 25.20
C THR A 653 20.13 -14.79 26.42
N ASP A 654 18.80 -14.67 26.47
CA ASP A 654 18.05 -14.10 27.59
C ASP A 654 18.60 -12.75 28.11
N PRO A 655 18.73 -11.72 27.23
CA PRO A 655 19.20 -10.42 27.65
C PRO A 655 18.29 -9.84 28.76
N ALA A 656 18.90 -9.06 29.66
CA ALA A 656 18.23 -8.47 30.82
C ALA A 656 18.32 -6.93 30.81
N GLY A 657 17.92 -6.31 29.70
CA GLY A 657 17.97 -4.85 29.52
C GLY A 657 19.04 -4.39 28.53
N ALA A 658 19.32 -5.17 27.50
CA ALA A 658 20.26 -4.80 26.45
C ALA A 658 19.78 -3.58 25.64
N ALA A 659 20.68 -2.96 24.90
CA ALA A 659 20.45 -1.72 24.16
C ALA A 659 21.28 -1.66 22.88
N TYR A 660 20.87 -0.84 21.92
CA TYR A 660 21.64 -0.51 20.72
C TYR A 660 21.43 0.95 20.31
N VAL A 661 22.40 1.48 19.57
CA VAL A 661 22.31 2.78 18.89
C VAL A 661 23.03 2.67 17.55
N HIS A 662 22.34 2.97 16.45
CA HIS A 662 22.96 3.10 15.13
C HIS A 662 22.27 4.17 14.29
N GLN A 663 22.92 4.56 13.20
CA GLN A 663 22.38 5.43 12.17
C GLN A 663 22.37 4.68 10.83
N MET A 664 21.32 4.87 10.04
CA MET A 664 21.23 4.40 8.65
C MET A 664 21.24 5.61 7.72
N MET A 665 22.13 5.60 6.73
CA MET A 665 22.34 6.69 5.78
C MET A 665 22.18 6.19 4.33
N PRO A 666 20.93 6.09 3.83
CA PRO A 666 20.68 5.71 2.44
C PRO A 666 21.44 6.59 1.44
N GLY A 667 22.10 5.98 0.46
CA GLY A 667 22.84 6.67 -0.59
C GLY A 667 24.14 7.35 -0.15
N ALA A 668 24.52 7.29 1.13
CA ALA A 668 25.78 7.86 1.59
C ALA A 668 26.98 7.09 1.02
N THR A 669 28.00 7.83 0.58
CA THR A 669 29.29 7.25 0.16
C THR A 669 30.10 6.79 1.37
N ALA A 670 31.12 5.95 1.14
CA ALA A 670 32.06 5.55 2.20
C ALA A 670 32.70 6.77 2.89
N ALA A 671 33.09 7.79 2.13
CA ALA A 671 33.66 9.03 2.67
C ALA A 671 32.65 9.82 3.53
N ARG A 672 31.40 9.97 3.08
CA ARG A 672 30.34 10.62 3.89
C ARG A 672 30.04 9.83 5.16
N THR A 673 30.03 8.50 5.07
CA THR A 673 29.79 7.61 6.22
C THR A 673 30.91 7.74 7.25
N ALA A 674 32.17 7.72 6.80
CA ALA A 674 33.34 7.91 7.66
C ALA A 674 33.33 9.30 8.33
N ALA A 675 33.01 10.35 7.56
CA ALA A 675 32.91 11.72 8.08
C ALA A 675 31.79 11.85 9.14
N ARG A 676 30.63 11.23 8.91
CA ARG A 676 29.53 11.19 9.89
C ARG A 676 29.93 10.45 11.16
N ALA A 677 30.66 9.33 11.03
CA ALA A 677 31.16 8.58 12.18
C ALA A 677 32.20 9.37 13.00
N ALA A 678 33.01 10.19 12.35
CA ALA A 678 34.02 11.03 13.02
C ALA A 678 33.43 12.30 13.67
N ALA A 679 32.24 12.75 13.24
CA ALA A 679 31.63 14.01 13.67
C ALA A 679 30.95 13.92 15.05
N THR A 680 31.65 13.55 16.12
CA THR A 680 31.07 13.23 17.44
C THR A 680 30.18 14.31 18.08
N GLY A 681 30.25 15.58 17.66
CA GLY A 681 29.40 16.67 18.15
C GLY A 681 28.09 16.89 17.38
N TRP A 682 27.84 16.19 16.27
CA TRP A 682 26.67 16.46 15.41
C TRP A 682 25.34 15.95 16.02
N LEU A 683 25.41 14.83 16.75
CA LEU A 683 24.28 14.12 17.36
C LEU A 683 24.56 13.90 18.85
N SER A 684 23.60 14.27 19.68
CA SER A 684 23.57 13.92 21.10
C SER A 684 22.46 12.93 21.37
N VAL A 685 22.79 11.75 21.93
CA VAL A 685 21.79 10.83 22.49
C VAL A 685 21.42 11.34 23.88
N LEU A 686 20.23 11.92 24.00
CA LEU A 686 19.74 12.54 25.24
C LEU A 686 19.36 11.49 26.28
N ALA A 687 18.79 10.38 25.82
CA ALA A 687 18.44 9.22 26.62
C ALA A 687 18.35 7.98 25.73
N ASN A 688 18.71 6.81 26.27
CA ASN A 688 18.39 5.52 25.65
C ASN A 688 18.14 4.47 26.74
N SER A 689 16.93 4.49 27.30
CA SER A 689 16.54 3.63 28.43
C SER A 689 15.08 3.16 28.28
N GLU A 690 14.62 2.36 29.24
CA GLU A 690 13.22 1.93 29.33
C GLU A 690 12.23 3.06 29.66
N THR A 691 12.72 4.20 30.15
CA THR A 691 11.88 5.35 30.55
C THR A 691 11.78 6.40 29.43
N ALA A 692 12.88 6.65 28.71
CA ALA A 692 12.90 7.56 27.58
C ALA A 692 14.00 7.20 26.56
N GLN A 693 13.71 7.50 25.29
CA GLN A 693 14.66 7.49 24.18
C GLN A 693 14.60 8.82 23.45
N GLY A 694 15.73 9.48 23.24
CA GLY A 694 15.73 10.80 22.64
C GLY A 694 17.07 11.22 22.05
N VAL A 695 17.01 12.09 21.05
CA VAL A 695 18.19 12.64 20.37
C VAL A 695 18.05 14.15 20.15
N SER A 696 19.19 14.83 20.10
CA SER A 696 19.30 16.22 19.67
C SER A 696 20.30 16.32 18.52
N VAL A 697 19.96 17.11 17.51
CA VAL A 697 20.79 17.38 16.32
C VAL A 697 20.80 18.89 16.07
N PRO A 698 21.71 19.64 16.72
CA PRO A 698 21.68 21.10 16.72
C PRO A 698 21.74 21.72 15.31
N SER A 699 22.45 21.10 14.36
CA SER A 699 22.54 21.57 12.98
C SER A 699 21.20 21.60 12.25
N LEU A 700 20.22 20.81 12.70
CA LEU A 700 18.84 20.79 12.18
C LEU A 700 17.87 21.52 13.12
N GLY A 701 18.36 22.14 14.20
CA GLY A 701 17.56 22.53 15.35
C GLY A 701 16.91 21.33 16.08
N PHE A 702 17.29 20.10 15.70
CA PHE A 702 16.84 18.74 16.09
C PHE A 702 16.54 18.52 17.56
N THR A 703 15.33 18.28 18.06
CA THR A 703 15.17 17.56 19.35
C THR A 703 13.95 16.67 19.32
N GLY A 704 14.13 15.37 19.56
CA GLY A 704 13.06 14.38 19.54
C GLY A 704 13.17 13.45 20.74
N VAL A 705 12.07 13.21 21.43
CA VAL A 705 12.02 12.31 22.60
C VAL A 705 10.75 11.48 22.60
N ASN A 706 10.92 10.18 22.75
CA ASN A 706 9.87 9.22 23.07
C ASN A 706 9.96 8.91 24.57
N PHE A 707 8.98 9.40 25.32
CA PHE A 707 8.79 9.10 26.73
C PHE A 707 7.93 7.84 26.87
N TRP A 708 8.54 6.78 27.36
CA TRP A 708 7.86 5.52 27.71
C TRP A 708 7.21 5.60 29.09
N GLN A 709 7.73 6.49 29.93
CA GLN A 709 7.24 6.86 31.26
C GLN A 709 7.35 8.38 31.43
N ALA A 710 6.63 8.94 32.41
CA ALA A 710 6.85 10.33 32.81
C ALA A 710 8.31 10.54 33.24
N GLY A 711 8.89 11.70 32.91
CA GLY A 711 10.29 11.99 33.23
C GLY A 711 10.89 13.07 32.35
N SER A 712 12.22 13.11 32.29
CA SER A 712 12.99 14.13 31.57
C SER A 712 14.05 13.50 30.66
N ALA A 713 14.28 14.10 29.49
CA ALA A 713 15.40 13.78 28.61
C ALA A 713 15.88 15.03 27.88
N GLY A 714 17.13 15.43 28.12
CA GLY A 714 17.66 16.71 27.63
C GLY A 714 16.83 17.89 28.12
N PRO A 715 16.39 18.82 27.24
CA PRO A 715 15.63 20.00 27.64
C PRO A 715 14.12 19.72 27.80
N LEU A 716 13.64 18.49 27.64
CA LEU A 716 12.22 18.15 27.67
C LEU A 716 11.85 17.37 28.93
N GLU A 717 10.70 17.70 29.50
CA GLU A 717 10.08 16.97 30.62
C GLU A 717 8.61 16.68 30.28
N ALA A 718 8.18 15.44 30.44
CA ALA A 718 6.81 15.01 30.18
C ALA A 718 6.17 14.41 31.44
N GLY A 719 4.94 14.81 31.72
CA GLY A 719 4.16 14.31 32.86
C GLY A 719 3.57 12.91 32.67
N ALA A 720 3.62 12.35 31.46
CA ALA A 720 3.10 11.03 31.11
C ALA A 720 3.81 10.47 29.85
N PRO A 721 3.64 9.18 29.51
CA PRO A 721 4.21 8.62 28.28
C PRO A 721 3.69 9.31 27.02
N CYS A 722 4.57 9.90 26.23
CA CYS A 722 4.22 10.63 25.00
C CYS A 722 5.39 10.64 24.02
N SER A 723 5.14 11.02 22.78
CA SER A 723 6.20 11.35 21.81
C SER A 723 6.24 12.87 21.60
N VAL A 724 7.44 13.42 21.46
CA VAL A 724 7.70 14.85 21.29
C VAL A 724 8.71 15.06 20.18
N THR A 725 8.41 15.97 19.25
CA THR A 725 9.35 16.48 18.25
C THR A 725 9.38 17.99 18.33
N VAL A 726 10.57 18.56 18.51
CA VAL A 726 10.83 20.00 18.51
C VAL A 726 11.65 20.38 17.28
N ARG A 727 11.06 21.34 16.56
CA ARG A 727 11.32 22.12 15.35
C ARG A 727 12.02 23.49 15.39
N GLU A 728 13.18 23.73 15.99
CA GLU A 728 13.75 25.10 15.95
C GLU A 728 14.07 25.53 14.49
N ARG A 729 13.60 26.71 14.08
CA ARG A 729 13.73 27.27 12.72
C ARG A 729 14.63 28.52 12.71
N PRO A 730 15.31 28.82 11.58
CA PRO A 730 16.19 29.99 11.48
C PRO A 730 15.50 31.35 11.66
N ASP A 731 14.17 31.41 11.50
CA ASP A 731 13.36 32.63 11.67
C ASP A 731 13.04 32.97 13.14
N GLY A 732 13.65 32.25 14.09
CA GLY A 732 13.41 32.43 15.52
C GLY A 732 12.09 31.82 16.00
N THR A 733 11.44 30.97 15.21
CA THR A 733 10.28 30.18 15.64
C THR A 733 10.66 28.73 15.93
N ALA A 734 9.78 28.01 16.61
CA ALA A 734 9.87 26.55 16.72
C ALA A 734 8.50 25.89 16.63
N ALA A 735 8.46 24.72 16.00
CA ALA A 735 7.31 23.81 16.10
C ALA A 735 7.53 22.81 17.25
N VAL A 736 6.53 22.61 18.10
CA VAL A 736 6.52 21.60 19.17
C VAL A 736 5.36 20.66 18.90
N CYS A 737 5.66 19.46 18.41
CA CYS A 737 4.68 18.42 18.11
C CYS A 737 4.63 17.41 19.26
N VAL A 738 3.43 17.13 19.77
CA VAL A 738 3.21 16.22 20.90
C VAL A 738 2.12 15.22 20.57
N ALA A 739 2.34 13.93 20.82
CA ALA A 739 1.32 12.90 20.63
C ALA A 739 1.26 11.93 21.81
N ASP A 740 0.09 11.31 21.95
CA ASP A 740 -0.12 10.12 22.76
C ASP A 740 -0.22 8.88 21.86
N PRO A 741 0.89 8.13 21.64
CA PRO A 741 0.86 6.92 20.84
C PRO A 741 -0.05 5.82 21.43
N ALA A 742 -0.27 5.81 22.75
CA ALA A 742 -1.08 4.81 23.43
C ALA A 742 -2.59 5.05 23.31
N ARG A 743 -3.01 6.30 23.03
CA ARG A 743 -4.40 6.75 22.88
C ARG A 743 -5.23 6.60 24.15
N VAL A 744 -4.64 6.93 25.30
CA VAL A 744 -5.25 6.79 26.63
C VAL A 744 -5.12 8.03 27.51
N LEU A 745 -4.31 9.03 27.12
CA LEU A 745 -4.07 10.21 27.93
C LEU A 745 -5.27 11.16 27.90
N THR A 746 -5.83 11.41 29.08
CA THR A 746 -6.89 12.41 29.31
C THR A 746 -6.32 13.79 29.64
N SER A 747 -5.02 13.88 29.95
CA SER A 747 -4.29 15.13 30.10
C SER A 747 -2.78 14.86 29.94
N LEU A 748 -2.02 15.88 29.52
CA LEU A 748 -0.58 15.81 29.42
C LEU A 748 0.05 17.17 29.72
N THR A 749 1.03 17.21 30.63
CA THR A 749 1.93 18.35 30.79
C THR A 749 3.22 18.08 30.04
N LEU A 750 3.65 19.04 29.22
CA LEU A 750 4.98 19.08 28.63
C LEU A 750 5.70 20.36 29.09
N VAL A 751 6.96 20.22 29.49
CA VAL A 751 7.86 21.34 29.74
C VAL A 751 9.02 21.27 28.75
N TRP A 752 9.35 22.40 28.15
CA TRP A 752 10.56 22.58 27.36
C TRP A 752 11.40 23.68 28.01
N ASN A 753 12.56 23.29 28.54
CA ASN A 753 13.55 24.15 29.20
C ASN A 753 14.32 24.99 28.17
N ARG A 754 13.60 25.86 27.48
CA ARG A 754 14.06 26.81 26.48
C ARG A 754 13.29 28.13 26.62
N PRO A 755 13.96 29.29 26.56
CA PRO A 755 13.28 30.57 26.52
C PRO A 755 12.31 30.67 25.33
N VAL A 756 11.06 31.02 25.63
CA VAL A 756 10.00 31.20 24.63
C VAL A 756 9.30 32.51 24.93
N ALA A 757 9.22 33.39 23.94
CA ALA A 757 8.58 34.70 24.08
C ALA A 757 7.05 34.61 23.97
N ALA A 758 6.53 33.83 23.02
CA ALA A 758 5.10 33.74 22.75
C ALA A 758 4.69 32.41 22.09
N VAL A 759 3.45 31.99 22.30
CA VAL A 759 2.79 30.93 21.51
C VAL A 759 2.08 31.57 20.33
N LEU A 760 2.34 31.08 19.12
CA LEU A 760 1.84 31.63 17.85
C LEU A 760 0.68 30.82 17.27
N SER A 761 0.62 29.51 17.54
CA SER A 761 -0.50 28.64 17.15
C SER A 761 -0.93 27.73 18.29
N ARG A 762 -2.22 27.40 18.35
CA ARG A 762 -2.83 26.62 19.43
C ARG A 762 -3.74 25.53 18.83
N PRO A 763 -3.43 24.24 19.02
CA PRO A 763 -4.34 23.17 18.66
C PRO A 763 -5.51 23.14 19.65
N PRO A 764 -6.70 22.62 19.27
CA PRO A 764 -7.86 22.57 20.17
C PRO A 764 -7.63 21.80 21.48
N SER A 765 -6.65 20.90 21.51
CA SER A 765 -6.27 20.11 22.67
C SER A 765 -5.42 20.88 23.70
N LEU A 766 -4.82 22.02 23.34
CA LEU A 766 -4.01 22.83 24.25
C LEU A 766 -4.93 23.66 25.15
N VAL A 767 -4.92 23.39 26.46
CA VAL A 767 -5.83 24.03 27.43
C VAL A 767 -5.19 25.21 28.15
N SER A 768 -3.87 25.19 28.36
CA SER A 768 -3.14 26.33 28.93
C SER A 768 -1.66 26.27 28.60
N GLU A 769 -1.00 27.42 28.56
CA GLU A 769 0.43 27.56 28.37
C GLU A 769 1.04 28.59 29.33
N ALA A 770 2.34 28.47 29.58
CA ALA A 770 3.16 29.50 30.21
C ALA A 770 4.48 29.66 29.44
N THR A 771 4.84 30.89 29.12
CA THR A 771 6.07 31.28 28.40
C THR A 771 7.04 32.01 29.34
N GLY A 772 8.21 32.43 28.84
CA GLY A 772 9.27 33.07 29.62
C GLY A 772 10.57 32.25 29.55
N ALA A 773 11.20 32.00 30.69
CA ALA A 773 12.46 31.26 30.76
C ALA A 773 12.35 29.78 30.31
N ARG A 774 11.15 29.21 30.37
CA ARG A 774 10.80 27.88 29.88
C ARG A 774 9.38 27.88 29.36
N LEU A 775 9.08 27.01 28.40
CA LEU A 775 7.73 26.77 27.92
C LEU A 775 7.08 25.64 28.72
N ARG A 776 5.88 25.86 29.24
CA ARG A 776 5.01 24.81 29.79
C ARG A 776 3.72 24.76 28.98
N LEU A 777 3.38 23.57 28.49
CA LEU A 777 2.15 23.30 27.75
C LEU A 777 1.32 22.29 28.55
N GLN A 778 0.03 22.58 28.71
CA GLN A 778 -0.95 21.65 29.26
C GLN A 778 -1.94 21.29 28.16
N PHE A 779 -2.01 20.00 27.84
CA PHE A 779 -3.01 19.44 26.96
C PHE A 779 -4.15 18.83 27.78
N GLY A 780 -5.36 18.98 27.27
CA GLY A 780 -6.54 18.25 27.73
C GLY A 780 -6.53 16.81 27.19
N SER A 781 -7.71 16.24 26.97
CA SER A 781 -7.82 14.86 26.50
C SER A 781 -7.24 14.69 25.09
N LEU A 782 -6.31 13.74 24.95
CA LEU A 782 -5.69 13.36 23.69
C LEU A 782 -6.28 12.06 23.11
N THR A 783 -7.23 11.42 23.81
CA THR A 783 -7.86 10.16 23.38
C THR A 783 -8.55 10.27 22.02
N THR A 784 -9.18 11.41 21.72
CA THR A 784 -9.86 11.68 20.45
C THR A 784 -8.91 12.05 19.31
N ALA A 785 -7.65 12.38 19.61
CA ALA A 785 -6.64 12.63 18.59
C ALA A 785 -6.19 11.34 17.89
N ALA A 786 -6.54 10.16 18.40
CA ALA A 786 -6.21 8.87 17.82
C ALA A 786 -4.70 8.70 17.51
N GLY A 787 -3.83 9.26 18.36
CA GLY A 787 -2.38 9.22 18.19
C GLY A 787 -1.82 10.25 17.20
N ALA A 788 -2.64 11.15 16.66
CA ALA A 788 -2.17 12.27 15.84
C ALA A 788 -1.41 13.32 16.68
N GLY A 789 -0.35 13.87 16.10
CA GLY A 789 0.44 14.95 16.70
C GLY A 789 -0.37 16.23 16.87
N GLN A 790 -0.19 16.88 18.02
CA GLN A 790 -0.67 18.21 18.35
C GLN A 790 0.48 19.18 18.16
N GLU A 791 0.40 20.03 17.14
CA GLU A 791 1.45 21.01 16.84
C GLU A 791 1.16 22.35 17.53
N VAL A 792 2.17 22.87 18.23
CA VAL A 792 2.20 24.22 18.80
C VAL A 792 3.39 24.96 18.18
N VAL A 793 3.14 26.07 17.49
CA VAL A 793 4.20 26.94 16.96
C VAL A 793 4.46 28.06 17.97
N VAL A 794 5.72 28.32 18.27
CA VAL A 794 6.15 29.32 19.25
C VAL A 794 7.22 30.25 18.69
N ARG A 795 7.36 31.43 19.30
CA ARG A 795 8.47 32.35 19.08
C ARG A 795 9.51 32.19 20.19
N LEU A 796 10.76 31.96 19.82
CA LEU A 796 11.87 31.82 20.75
C LEU A 796 12.19 33.15 21.42
N GLY A 797 12.67 33.07 22.67
CA GLY A 797 12.99 34.23 23.53
C GLY A 797 14.47 34.57 23.58
#